data_AF-A0A5M9JWN3-F1
#
_entry.id   AF-A0A5M9JWN3-F1
#
_cell.length_a   1.000
_cell.length_b   1.000
_cell.length_c   1.000
_cell.angle_alpha   90.00
_cell.angle_beta   90.00
_cell.angle_gamma   90.00
#
_symmetry.space_group_name_H-M   'P 1'
#
loop_
_entity.id
_entity.type
_entity.pdbx_description
1 polymer ?
#
loop_
_entity_poly.entity_id
_entity_poly.type
_entity_poly.pdbx_seq_one_letter_code
_entity_poly.pdbx_strand_id
1 'polypeptide(L)'
;MFFSRLFLGVILASFTTFAQYASHCTGDVCLAVNVPESTASGVSRDIYIQISGPDTMSWIGVGQGSSMRGSNIFVIYADSTGTNVTLSPRLGVGEIQPKSDTSAQVTLLDGSGISDGEMVANIKCSNCDSWNGGSMSFTDASSKWIWAHKTGAPLSSDSVDANIQFHDQEGVVSLNLQVAAGGEVANPFLLTGSIFSLNQATPNQPTPNQTSSGSSGIISTGKRYKSAKVLTAHGVLACLAYVILFPSGAIAIRIFSFRNLLWLHAGWMVTTYMLVLASLGMGVWMAYIYEELSTAHSIIGLLAAGFLLIQPISGLTHHILYKRQGGRNVATYPHVWLGRAAITLGIINGGLGLKLSEKSETGEVVYGVMAGLVWVSWMAVVVHATLKSRGLRSSGMEENGGSITREKSSTEESFVHGRVLVIAGSDSSGGAGIEADQKVIAAHGCYAMTATTALTAQNTQGVEDIHYIPAEFVGRLIDVSIGDVGVDVVKTGMLASGETVEVVAKALKRHHVKALIVDPVMVSTSGSQLLPSSAIRELRELLLPHTTVLTPNVPEAKLLLSDAGTVVEEPRNLDDLKKIAKEVQSLGPRYVLVKGGHLPLQKDGTVATREEEKELMVDILYGEGVVTEIRTRYQRSRNTHGTGCSMASAIASNIANGIPVVQAVKSACRYIEAGIRTAPDLGKGNGPINHFHSTYTLPFAPGHFVEYLLERPDVKGAWRDHTEHAFVAALGDGTLPLESFKYYLIQDYLYLVQFARANALASYKAKTMEGIAASAGIVLHIHREMALHINYCEGFGMTKAEIEACEESQACTAYTRYVLDIGQSEDWLALQISMAPCLIGYGEIAKRLHADPKTKREGNIYWKWIENYVADDYTEAVKVGSALLEKHAVLQSPHRIEELVKIFIHATKMETGFWDMGGDFFSSTQEVIFAITIIATLKFPS
;
A
#
# COMPACT_ATOMS: atom_id res chain seq x y z
N MET A 1 46.92 70.57 -0.17
CA MET A 1 46.14 71.56 -0.94
C MET A 1 44.85 70.88 -1.34
N PHE A 2 43.72 71.26 -0.73
CA PHE A 2 42.94 72.44 -1.14
C PHE A 2 42.43 72.23 -2.58
N PHE A 3 41.15 72.35 -2.93
CA PHE A 3 40.01 72.99 -2.29
C PHE A 3 38.79 72.54 -3.15
N SER A 4 37.63 72.25 -2.54
CA SER A 4 36.52 73.21 -2.35
C SER A 4 35.57 73.22 -3.55
N ARG A 5 34.30 72.84 -3.37
CA ARG A 5 33.24 73.69 -2.80
C ARG A 5 33.19 75.07 -3.47
N LEU A 6 32.10 75.29 -4.22
CA LEU A 6 31.35 76.51 -4.53
C LEU A 6 30.82 76.29 -5.96
N PHE A 7 29.53 76.05 -6.16
CA PHE A 7 28.56 77.14 -6.11
C PHE A 7 27.35 76.82 -5.23
N LEU A 8 27.11 77.75 -4.30
CA LEU A 8 25.92 77.90 -3.46
C LEU A 8 25.20 79.15 -3.98
N GLY A 9 23.85 79.15 -4.09
CA GLY A 9 23.16 80.38 -4.48
C GLY A 9 21.67 80.32 -4.81
N VAL A 10 20.84 79.91 -3.83
CA VAL A 10 19.50 80.47 -3.54
C VAL A 10 18.42 80.41 -4.64
N ILE A 11 17.49 79.45 -4.49
CA ILE A 11 16.05 79.75 -4.49
C ILE A 11 15.45 79.05 -3.25
N LEU A 12 15.06 79.87 -2.27
CA LEU A 12 14.06 79.50 -1.27
C LEU A 12 12.72 79.31 -1.99
N ALA A 13 12.27 78.07 -2.07
CA ALA A 13 10.86 77.73 -2.10
C ALA A 13 10.70 76.60 -1.10
N SER A 14 10.00 76.89 -0.01
CA SER A 14 9.52 75.91 0.95
C SER A 14 8.74 74.84 0.17
N PHE A 15 9.33 73.68 -0.09
CA PHE A 15 8.55 72.52 -0.46
C PHE A 15 7.85 72.08 0.83
N THR A 16 6.64 72.56 1.03
CA THR A 16 5.66 71.86 1.86
C THR A 16 5.56 70.47 1.26
N THR A 17 6.18 69.48 1.91
CA THR A 17 5.95 68.08 1.60
C THR A 17 4.47 67.83 1.83
N PHE A 18 3.70 67.70 0.75
CA PHE A 18 2.29 67.35 0.84
C PHE A 18 2.18 66.01 1.57
N ALA A 19 1.27 65.92 2.54
CA ALA A 19 1.03 64.67 3.24
C ALA A 19 0.63 63.58 2.26
N GLN A 20 1.35 62.46 2.27
CA GLN A 20 1.07 61.30 1.43
C GLN A 20 0.22 60.31 2.22
N TYR A 21 -0.91 59.86 1.69
CA TYR A 21 -1.73 58.85 2.36
C TYR A 21 -2.06 57.69 1.41
N ALA A 22 -2.12 56.49 1.97
CA ALA A 22 -2.69 55.33 1.29
C ALA A 22 -4.18 55.27 1.62
N SER A 23 -5.04 55.22 0.61
CA SER A 23 -6.49 55.12 0.80
C SER A 23 -7.11 53.94 0.08
N HIS A 24 -8.25 53.51 0.60
CA HIS A 24 -9.11 52.50 0.00
C HIS A 24 -10.57 52.81 0.34
N CYS A 25 -11.41 52.83 -0.68
CA CYS A 25 -12.86 53.00 -0.53
C CYS A 25 -13.58 51.75 -1.04
N THR A 26 -14.54 51.25 -0.26
CA THR A 26 -15.44 50.18 -0.68
C THR A 26 -16.89 50.62 -0.52
N GLY A 27 -17.57 50.80 -1.65
CA GLY A 27 -18.89 51.45 -1.66
C GLY A 27 -18.73 52.90 -1.20
N ASP A 28 -19.54 53.30 -0.22
CA ASP A 28 -19.52 54.66 0.33
C ASP A 28 -18.61 54.80 1.56
N VAL A 29 -17.93 53.74 2.03
CA VAL A 29 -16.97 53.83 3.16
C VAL A 29 -15.54 53.95 2.64
N CYS A 30 -14.80 54.94 3.15
CA CYS A 30 -13.41 55.18 2.83
C CYS A 30 -12.51 55.09 4.08
N LEU A 31 -11.35 54.46 3.90
CA LEU A 31 -10.25 54.43 4.84
C LEU A 31 -9.04 55.12 4.18
N ALA A 32 -8.42 56.07 4.87
CA ALA A 32 -7.13 56.62 4.49
C ALA A 32 -6.16 56.59 5.66
N VAL A 33 -4.88 56.32 5.38
CA VAL A 33 -3.82 56.20 6.39
C VAL A 33 -2.61 57.01 5.95
N ASN A 34 -2.06 57.82 6.86
CA ASN A 34 -0.79 58.53 6.70
C ASN A 34 0.16 58.17 7.84
N VAL A 35 1.42 57.94 7.49
CA VAL A 35 2.53 57.73 8.42
C VAL A 35 3.41 58.98 8.33
N PRO A 36 3.49 59.81 9.39
CA PRO A 36 4.29 61.03 9.34
C PRO A 36 5.77 60.70 9.23
N GLU A 37 6.55 61.63 8.67
CA GLU A 37 7.99 61.41 8.43
C GLU A 37 8.76 61.11 9.73
N SER A 38 8.38 61.72 10.86
CA SER A 38 8.94 61.37 12.17
C SER A 38 8.69 59.90 12.56
N THR A 39 7.55 59.32 12.22
CA THR A 39 7.27 57.91 12.48
C THR A 39 8.00 57.00 11.49
N ALA A 40 8.04 57.37 10.21
CA ALA A 40 8.77 56.62 9.19
C ALA A 40 10.29 56.57 9.46
N SER A 41 10.84 57.60 10.09
CA SER A 41 12.24 57.70 10.51
C SER A 41 12.52 57.16 11.93
N GLY A 42 11.50 56.67 12.64
CA GLY A 42 11.62 56.05 13.97
C GLY A 42 11.74 57.03 15.13
N VAL A 43 11.42 58.31 14.94
CA VAL A 43 11.44 59.38 15.93
C VAL A 43 10.12 59.48 16.72
N SER A 44 8.99 59.24 16.05
CA SER A 44 7.64 59.21 16.63
C SER A 44 7.00 57.82 16.47
N ARG A 45 5.86 57.61 17.13
CA ARG A 45 4.98 56.42 16.98
C ARG A 45 3.58 56.81 16.52
N ASP A 46 3.43 58.03 16.01
CA ASP A 46 2.16 58.57 15.56
C ASP A 46 1.76 57.97 14.21
N ILE A 47 0.48 57.63 14.06
CA ILE A 47 -0.18 57.30 12.80
C ILE A 47 -1.48 58.08 12.67
N TYR A 48 -1.80 58.53 11.46
CA TYR A 48 -3.02 59.25 11.15
C TYR A 48 -3.96 58.37 10.32
N ILE A 49 -5.21 58.25 10.75
CA ILE A 49 -6.24 57.40 10.13
C ILE A 49 -7.48 58.26 9.88
N GLN A 50 -7.97 58.31 8.65
CA GLN A 50 -9.26 58.88 8.32
C GLN A 50 -10.25 57.77 7.98
N ILE A 51 -11.42 57.84 8.60
CA ILE A 51 -12.58 57.01 8.29
C ILE A 51 -13.68 57.95 7.81
N SER A 52 -14.25 57.69 6.64
CA SER A 52 -15.42 58.42 6.17
C SER A 52 -16.49 57.52 5.56
N GLY A 53 -17.73 57.99 5.57
CA GLY A 53 -18.85 57.39 4.86
C GLY A 53 -20.18 58.07 5.16
N PRO A 54 -21.30 57.64 4.55
CA PRO A 54 -22.59 58.29 4.70
C PRO A 54 -23.06 58.39 6.15
N ASP A 55 -23.68 59.51 6.50
CA ASP A 55 -24.29 59.75 7.82
C ASP A 55 -25.49 58.82 8.11
N THR A 56 -26.01 58.16 7.08
CA THR A 56 -27.02 57.09 7.14
C THR A 56 -26.51 55.76 7.73
N MET A 57 -25.21 55.68 8.04
CA MET A 57 -24.65 54.53 8.73
C MET A 57 -24.82 54.68 10.24
N SER A 58 -25.33 53.62 10.88
CA SER A 58 -25.45 53.54 12.34
C SER A 58 -24.08 53.61 13.01
N TRP A 59 -23.09 52.94 12.43
CA TRP A 59 -21.68 53.01 12.80
C TRP A 59 -20.77 52.50 11.66
N ILE A 60 -19.52 52.96 11.65
CA ILE A 60 -18.43 52.51 10.75
C ILE A 60 -17.24 52.08 11.61
N GLY A 61 -16.62 50.95 11.30
CA GLY A 61 -15.47 50.42 12.02
C GLY A 61 -14.32 50.09 11.08
N VAL A 62 -13.09 50.41 11.49
CA VAL A 62 -11.86 50.01 10.80
C VAL A 62 -10.89 49.44 11.83
N GLY A 63 -10.20 48.35 11.52
CA GLY A 63 -9.22 47.75 12.43
C GLY A 63 -7.90 47.37 11.78
N GLN A 64 -6.83 47.44 12.56
CA GLN A 64 -5.49 46.98 12.20
C GLN A 64 -5.40 45.46 12.37
N GLY A 65 -5.24 44.72 11.27
CA GLY A 65 -5.20 43.25 11.25
C GLY A 65 -6.00 42.64 10.09
N SER A 66 -6.05 41.31 10.05
CA SER A 66 -6.80 40.55 9.03
C SER A 66 -8.12 39.95 9.54
N SER A 67 -8.43 40.05 10.83
CA SER A 67 -9.64 39.52 11.47
C SER A 67 -10.01 40.36 12.70
N MET A 68 -11.24 40.29 13.20
CA MET A 68 -11.62 41.01 14.43
C MET A 68 -10.78 40.52 15.61
N ARG A 69 -10.59 39.21 15.78
CA ARG A 69 -9.70 38.68 16.83
C ARG A 69 -8.28 39.24 16.69
N GLY A 70 -7.78 39.82 17.78
CA GLY A 70 -6.43 40.37 17.90
C GLY A 70 -6.26 41.73 17.24
N SER A 71 -7.29 42.32 16.62
CA SER A 71 -7.18 43.62 15.96
C SER A 71 -7.42 44.80 16.89
N ASN A 72 -6.74 45.91 16.59
CA ASN A 72 -7.03 47.21 17.18
C ASN A 72 -8.05 47.93 16.29
N ILE A 73 -9.25 48.18 16.81
CA ILE A 73 -10.42 48.61 16.03
C ILE A 73 -10.83 50.02 16.44
N PHE A 74 -11.06 50.89 15.47
CA PHE A 74 -11.62 52.23 15.62
C PHE A 74 -13.03 52.25 15.06
N VAL A 75 -14.01 52.43 15.93
CA VAL A 75 -15.42 52.55 15.55
C VAL A 75 -15.86 54.00 15.67
N ILE A 76 -16.57 54.50 14.67
CA ILE A 76 -17.14 55.84 14.64
C ILE A 76 -18.66 55.76 14.45
N TYR A 77 -19.38 56.65 15.10
CA TYR A 77 -20.83 56.83 14.97
C TYR A 77 -21.22 58.25 15.36
N ALA A 78 -22.42 58.67 14.99
CA ALA A 78 -22.93 59.99 15.35
C ALA A 78 -22.97 60.18 16.87
N ASP A 79 -22.57 61.36 17.32
CA ASP A 79 -22.71 61.82 18.69
C ASP A 79 -24.17 62.05 19.08
N SER A 80 -24.45 62.34 20.34
CA SER A 80 -25.83 62.49 20.82
C SER A 80 -26.58 63.67 20.18
N THR A 81 -25.85 64.66 19.65
CA THR A 81 -26.42 65.82 18.94
C THR A 81 -26.57 65.59 17.43
N GLY A 82 -25.97 64.53 16.88
CA GLY A 82 -26.02 64.18 15.46
C GLY A 82 -25.22 65.11 14.55
N THR A 83 -24.33 65.92 15.13
CA THR A 83 -23.55 66.94 14.41
C THR A 83 -22.06 66.60 14.39
N ASN A 84 -21.61 65.73 15.28
CA ASN A 84 -20.22 65.30 15.37
C ASN A 84 -20.14 63.77 15.43
N VAL A 85 -18.91 63.23 15.44
CA VAL A 85 -18.65 61.79 15.52
C VAL A 85 -18.05 61.43 16.88
N THR A 86 -18.56 60.36 17.48
CA THR A 86 -17.97 59.71 18.65
C THR A 86 -16.96 58.67 18.16
N LEU A 87 -15.69 58.84 18.53
CA LEU A 87 -14.62 57.87 18.28
C LEU A 87 -14.53 56.88 19.44
N SER A 88 -14.63 55.59 19.11
CA SER A 88 -14.62 54.48 20.04
C SER A 88 -13.47 53.52 19.67
N PRO A 89 -12.29 53.65 20.31
CA PRO A 89 -11.23 52.66 20.18
C PRO A 89 -11.63 51.39 20.92
N ARG A 90 -11.43 50.23 20.29
CA ARG A 90 -11.88 48.93 20.80
C ARG A 90 -10.87 47.84 20.50
N LEU A 91 -10.82 46.85 21.37
CA LEU A 91 -9.96 45.70 21.19
C LEU A 91 -10.76 44.47 20.77
N GLY A 92 -10.37 43.89 19.64
CA GLY A 92 -10.96 42.66 19.15
C GLY A 92 -10.40 41.44 19.90
N VAL A 93 -11.20 40.84 20.77
CA VAL A 93 -10.81 39.63 21.55
C VAL A 93 -11.35 38.32 20.94
N GLY A 94 -12.08 38.43 19.82
CA GLY A 94 -12.76 37.37 19.10
C GLY A 94 -13.75 37.95 18.09
N GLU A 95 -14.57 37.09 17.49
CA GLU A 95 -15.73 37.48 16.68
C GLU A 95 -16.93 37.77 17.60
N ILE A 96 -16.74 38.66 18.56
CA ILE A 96 -17.81 39.19 19.41
C ILE A 96 -17.68 40.71 19.41
N GLN A 97 -18.75 41.41 19.76
CA GLN A 97 -18.74 42.86 19.81
C GLN A 97 -17.51 43.36 20.60
N PRO A 98 -16.61 44.13 19.96
CA PRO A 98 -15.39 44.57 20.62
C PRO A 98 -15.76 45.59 21.69
N LYS A 99 -15.06 45.54 22.82
CA LYS A 99 -15.25 46.45 23.96
C LYS A 99 -14.27 47.62 23.87
N SER A 100 -14.60 48.77 24.46
CA SER A 100 -13.66 49.90 24.40
C SER A 100 -12.31 49.54 24.99
N ASP A 101 -11.27 50.08 24.37
CA ASP A 101 -9.89 49.96 24.81
C ASP A 101 -9.39 51.33 25.27
N THR A 102 -9.30 51.52 26.58
CA THR A 102 -8.77 52.75 27.18
C THR A 102 -7.24 52.84 27.11
N SER A 103 -6.55 51.80 26.64
CA SER A 103 -5.08 51.80 26.49
C SER A 103 -4.61 52.41 25.16
N ALA A 104 -5.50 52.52 24.17
CA ALA A 104 -5.22 53.17 22.90
C ALA A 104 -5.19 54.71 23.07
N GLN A 105 -4.05 55.33 22.74
CA GLN A 105 -3.86 56.78 22.79
C GLN A 105 -4.36 57.40 21.48
N VAL A 106 -5.68 57.51 21.34
CA VAL A 106 -6.33 58.11 20.18
C VAL A 106 -6.86 59.51 20.47
N THR A 107 -6.79 60.39 19.48
CA THR A 107 -7.37 61.73 19.54
C THR A 107 -8.07 62.03 18.22
N LEU A 108 -9.31 62.54 18.31
CA LEU A 108 -10.05 63.02 17.16
C LEU A 108 -9.54 64.42 16.78
N LEU A 109 -9.18 64.61 15.51
CA LEU A 109 -8.58 65.84 14.99
C LEU A 109 -9.62 66.73 14.32
N ASP A 110 -9.26 68.00 14.11
CA ASP A 110 -10.07 68.98 13.39
C ASP A 110 -10.45 68.47 11.99
N GLY A 111 -11.66 68.83 11.53
CA GLY A 111 -12.27 68.28 10.30
C GLY A 111 -12.96 66.94 10.48
N SER A 112 -13.04 66.42 11.71
CA SER A 112 -13.97 65.34 12.06
C SER A 112 -15.35 65.93 12.36
N GLY A 113 -16.41 65.26 11.94
CA GLY A 113 -17.78 65.68 12.16
C GLY A 113 -18.76 65.08 11.17
N ILE A 114 -20.02 65.50 11.24
CA ILE A 114 -21.06 65.12 10.30
C ILE A 114 -21.50 66.36 9.54
N SER A 115 -21.31 66.36 8.23
CA SER A 115 -21.68 67.46 7.33
C SER A 115 -21.96 66.95 5.93
N ASP A 116 -22.87 67.59 5.20
CA ASP A 116 -23.20 67.27 3.81
C ASP A 116 -23.57 65.79 3.53
N GLY A 117 -24.18 65.11 4.52
CA GLY A 117 -24.60 63.71 4.41
C GLY A 117 -23.46 62.70 4.63
N GLU A 118 -22.29 63.14 5.07
CA GLU A 118 -21.12 62.31 5.34
C GLU A 118 -20.64 62.47 6.79
N MET A 119 -20.29 61.35 7.42
CA MET A 119 -19.57 61.30 8.68
C MET A 119 -18.08 61.09 8.41
N VAL A 120 -17.23 61.94 8.98
CA VAL A 120 -15.77 61.90 8.81
C VAL A 120 -15.11 61.90 10.18
N ALA A 121 -14.15 61.01 10.39
CA ALA A 121 -13.30 60.99 11.57
C ALA A 121 -11.82 60.97 11.17
N ASN A 122 -11.10 62.03 11.52
CA ASN A 122 -9.66 62.15 11.41
C ASN A 122 -9.05 61.78 12.76
N ILE A 123 -8.28 60.70 12.82
CA ILE A 123 -7.81 60.09 14.06
C ILE A 123 -6.29 60.16 14.09
N LYS A 124 -5.72 60.70 15.18
CA LYS A 124 -4.32 60.51 15.53
C LYS A 124 -4.22 59.38 16.54
N CYS A 125 -3.35 58.40 16.30
CA CYS A 125 -2.99 57.41 17.32
C CYS A 125 -1.49 57.39 17.59
N SER A 126 -1.09 57.49 18.86
CA SER A 126 0.33 57.60 19.27
C SER A 126 0.97 56.29 19.76
N ASN A 127 0.21 55.20 19.87
CA ASN A 127 0.71 53.89 20.29
C ASN A 127 0.09 52.71 19.52
N CYS A 128 -0.34 52.94 18.27
CA CYS A 128 -1.03 51.94 17.46
C CYS A 128 -0.10 51.04 16.62
N ASP A 129 1.21 51.07 16.86
CA ASP A 129 2.16 50.10 16.31
C ASP A 129 2.21 48.80 17.14
N SER A 130 1.72 48.83 18.38
CA SER A 130 1.55 47.62 19.22
C SER A 130 0.44 47.79 20.26
N TRP A 131 -0.41 46.78 20.38
CA TRP A 131 -1.53 46.74 21.31
C TRP A 131 -1.70 45.34 21.92
N ASN A 132 -2.62 45.19 22.88
CA ASN A 132 -2.86 43.91 23.56
C ASN A 132 -3.61 42.91 22.67
N GLY A 133 -2.94 42.36 21.67
CA GLY A 133 -3.54 41.45 20.70
C GLY A 133 -2.78 41.37 19.37
N GLY A 134 -1.87 42.32 19.12
CA GLY A 134 -1.08 42.37 17.90
C GLY A 134 -0.12 43.56 17.83
N SER A 135 0.57 43.66 16.72
CA SER A 135 1.43 44.78 16.36
C SER A 135 1.40 45.01 14.86
N MET A 136 1.67 46.23 14.42
CA MET A 136 1.75 46.60 13.01
C MET A 136 3.01 47.44 12.77
N SER A 137 3.77 47.09 11.74
CA SER A 137 4.90 47.90 11.33
C SER A 137 4.44 48.96 10.33
N PHE A 138 4.74 50.22 10.62
CA PHE A 138 4.38 51.34 9.75
C PHE A 138 5.27 51.48 8.51
N THR A 139 6.25 50.58 8.34
CA THR A 139 7.09 50.48 7.14
C THR A 139 6.71 49.30 6.25
N ASP A 140 5.58 48.62 6.52
CA ASP A 140 5.14 47.48 5.74
C ASP A 140 4.65 47.89 4.34
N ALA A 141 5.19 47.23 3.31
CA ALA A 141 4.75 47.39 1.92
C ALA A 141 3.34 46.82 1.67
N SER A 142 2.81 46.04 2.60
CA SER A 142 1.45 45.46 2.57
C SER A 142 0.96 45.19 4.00
N SER A 143 0.27 46.17 4.58
CA SER A 143 -0.35 46.11 5.89
C SER A 143 -1.83 45.72 5.76
N LYS A 144 -2.31 44.80 6.59
CA LYS A 144 -3.70 44.30 6.56
C LYS A 144 -4.61 45.14 7.47
N TRP A 145 -5.78 45.50 6.94
CA TRP A 145 -6.81 46.26 7.62
C TRP A 145 -8.17 45.62 7.41
N ILE A 146 -8.98 45.54 8.45
CA ILE A 146 -10.40 45.16 8.36
C ILE A 146 -11.27 46.41 8.37
N TRP A 147 -12.43 46.35 7.73
CA TRP A 147 -13.45 47.39 7.82
C TRP A 147 -14.83 46.75 7.91
N ALA A 148 -15.77 47.45 8.55
CA ALA A 148 -17.15 47.04 8.65
C ALA A 148 -18.07 48.25 8.85
N HIS A 149 -19.34 48.15 8.47
CA HIS A 149 -20.34 49.17 8.78
C HIS A 149 -21.74 48.59 8.92
N LYS A 150 -22.60 49.32 9.61
CA LYS A 150 -24.02 49.00 9.77
C LYS A 150 -24.86 50.13 9.18
N THR A 151 -25.68 49.85 8.17
CA THR A 151 -26.64 50.82 7.65
C THR A 151 -27.89 50.85 8.54
N GLY A 152 -28.44 52.03 8.82
CA GLY A 152 -29.65 52.16 9.63
C GLY A 152 -29.71 53.47 10.41
N ALA A 153 -30.59 53.54 11.41
CA ALA A 153 -30.69 54.73 12.25
C ALA A 153 -29.34 55.03 12.95
N PRO A 154 -28.89 56.30 12.97
CA PRO A 154 -27.66 56.70 13.67
C PRO A 154 -27.70 56.25 15.13
N LEU A 155 -26.57 55.77 15.65
CA LEU A 155 -26.48 55.31 17.04
C LEU A 155 -26.65 56.45 18.07
N SER A 156 -26.32 57.69 17.67
CA SER A 156 -26.51 58.94 18.41
C SER A 156 -26.12 58.84 19.90
N SER A 157 -24.83 58.64 20.17
CA SER A 157 -24.32 58.40 21.51
C SER A 157 -22.92 58.99 21.70
N ASP A 158 -22.69 59.64 22.84
CA ASP A 158 -21.37 60.16 23.24
C ASP A 158 -20.53 59.10 23.97
N SER A 159 -21.12 57.96 24.33
CA SER A 159 -20.43 56.89 25.04
C SER A 159 -19.55 56.09 24.11
N VAL A 160 -18.23 56.07 24.36
CA VAL A 160 -17.26 55.23 23.63
C VAL A 160 -17.49 53.73 23.83
N ASP A 161 -18.34 53.32 24.77
CA ASP A 161 -18.71 51.93 25.04
C ASP A 161 -20.11 51.56 24.52
N ALA A 162 -20.70 52.40 23.67
CA ALA A 162 -22.04 52.18 23.14
C ALA A 162 -22.21 50.80 22.50
N ASN A 163 -23.37 50.19 22.71
CA ASN A 163 -23.67 48.87 22.17
C ASN A 163 -23.91 48.96 20.65
N ILE A 164 -23.06 48.32 19.85
CA ILE A 164 -23.17 48.36 18.39
C ILE A 164 -23.80 47.08 17.85
N GLN A 165 -24.72 47.23 16.91
CA GLN A 165 -25.37 46.08 16.25
C GLN A 165 -24.41 45.44 15.25
N PHE A 166 -24.62 44.17 14.93
CA PHE A 166 -23.83 43.45 13.93
C PHE A 166 -23.83 44.18 12.57
N HIS A 167 -22.67 44.27 11.91
CA HIS A 167 -22.49 44.99 10.65
C HIS A 167 -23.28 44.35 9.50
N ASP A 168 -23.68 45.18 8.53
CA ASP A 168 -24.27 44.69 7.28
C ASP A 168 -23.20 44.34 6.24
N GLN A 169 -22.08 45.07 6.28
CA GLN A 169 -20.95 44.84 5.41
C GLN A 169 -19.62 44.89 6.13
N GLU A 170 -18.68 44.10 5.63
CA GLU A 170 -17.34 43.93 6.17
C GLU A 170 -16.39 43.48 5.06
N GLY A 171 -15.10 43.69 5.27
CA GLY A 171 -14.05 43.24 4.36
C GLY A 171 -12.66 43.44 4.92
N VAL A 172 -11.67 42.96 4.18
CA VAL A 172 -10.24 43.11 4.47
C VAL A 172 -9.56 43.80 3.29
N VAL A 173 -8.67 44.74 3.56
CA VAL A 173 -7.87 45.46 2.58
C VAL A 173 -6.38 45.41 2.95
N SER A 174 -5.51 45.39 1.94
CA SER A 174 -4.08 45.60 2.10
C SER A 174 -3.71 47.03 1.68
N LEU A 175 -3.10 47.79 2.59
CA LEU A 175 -2.55 49.12 2.32
C LEU A 175 -1.02 49.09 2.33
N ASN A 176 -0.39 49.75 1.36
CA ASN A 176 1.06 49.91 1.35
C ASN A 176 1.44 51.14 2.20
N LEU A 177 1.96 50.91 3.41
CA LEU A 177 2.28 51.98 4.35
C LEU A 177 3.58 52.72 4.00
N GLN A 178 4.45 52.11 3.17
CA GLN A 178 5.63 52.82 2.63
C GLN A 178 5.22 53.96 1.69
N VAL A 179 4.09 53.83 1.01
CA VAL A 179 3.53 54.90 0.14
C VAL A 179 2.76 55.93 0.96
N ALA A 180 2.28 55.56 2.15
CA ALA A 180 1.66 56.47 3.11
C ALA A 180 2.69 57.24 3.96
N ALA A 181 3.98 56.95 3.82
CA ALA A 181 5.06 57.52 4.62
C ALA A 181 5.56 58.83 4.02
N GLY A 182 5.35 59.95 4.72
CA GLY A 182 5.89 61.25 4.33
C GLY A 182 5.02 62.45 4.71
N GLY A 183 5.67 63.61 4.88
CA GLY A 183 5.04 64.86 5.31
C GLY A 183 4.99 64.98 6.85
N GLU A 184 5.32 66.16 7.37
CA GLU A 184 5.17 66.52 8.78
C GLU A 184 4.11 67.62 8.89
N VAL A 185 2.86 67.21 9.09
CA VAL A 185 1.72 68.11 9.26
C VAL A 185 0.83 67.61 10.40
N ALA A 186 0.20 68.56 11.12
CA ALA A 186 -0.59 68.25 12.31
C ALA A 186 -1.88 67.46 12.01
N ASN A 187 -2.47 67.66 10.84
CA ASN A 187 -3.54 66.81 10.30
C ASN A 187 -3.35 66.66 8.78
N PRO A 188 -3.01 65.46 8.27
CA PRO A 188 -2.72 65.25 6.85
C PRO A 188 -3.96 65.29 5.94
N PHE A 189 -5.17 65.29 6.50
CA PHE A 189 -6.41 65.11 5.75
C PHE A 189 -7.19 66.41 5.47
N LEU A 190 -6.72 67.57 5.93
CA LEU A 190 -7.40 68.86 5.73
C LEU A 190 -7.05 69.57 4.40
N LEU A 191 -6.17 68.99 3.57
CA LEU A 191 -5.58 69.66 2.40
C LEU A 191 -6.06 69.15 1.02
N THR A 192 -7.06 68.26 0.94
CA THR A 192 -7.54 67.68 -0.33
C THR A 192 -9.05 67.85 -0.54
N GLY A 193 -9.49 69.10 -0.71
CA GLY A 193 -10.82 69.40 -1.27
C GLY A 193 -10.81 69.32 -2.80
N SER A 194 -11.81 68.64 -3.38
CA SER A 194 -12.17 68.54 -4.81
C SER A 194 -11.41 67.51 -5.67
N ILE A 195 -12.11 66.42 -6.04
CA ILE A 195 -12.32 65.86 -7.40
C ILE A 195 -13.11 64.54 -7.23
N PHE A 196 -14.44 64.63 -7.27
CA PHE A 196 -15.35 63.50 -7.49
C PHE A 196 -16.41 63.96 -8.50
N SER A 197 -16.27 63.60 -9.79
CA SER A 197 -17.40 63.53 -10.73
C SER A 197 -17.03 63.05 -12.15
N LEU A 198 -17.96 62.25 -12.71
CA LEU A 198 -18.30 61.98 -14.12
C LEU A 198 -17.81 60.67 -14.80
N ASN A 199 -18.75 59.72 -14.90
CA ASN A 199 -18.89 58.67 -15.91
C ASN A 199 -19.62 59.20 -17.16
N GLN A 200 -19.25 58.78 -18.39
CA GLN A 200 -20.17 58.23 -19.42
C GLN A 200 -19.47 57.78 -20.73
N ALA A 201 -20.09 56.82 -21.42
CA ALA A 201 -19.57 55.90 -22.43
C ALA A 201 -19.85 56.28 -23.91
N THR A 202 -19.12 55.70 -24.88
CA THR A 202 -19.59 54.90 -26.07
C THR A 202 -18.52 54.74 -27.21
N PRO A 203 -18.66 53.76 -28.14
CA PRO A 203 -17.55 53.02 -28.78
C PRO A 203 -17.40 53.20 -30.32
N ASN A 204 -16.21 52.91 -30.89
CA ASN A 204 -16.01 52.33 -32.24
C ASN A 204 -14.54 51.92 -32.53
N GLN A 205 -14.41 50.80 -33.26
CA GLN A 205 -13.28 50.03 -33.86
C GLN A 205 -11.99 50.75 -34.40
N PRO A 206 -10.95 50.06 -34.95
CA PRO A 206 -10.16 48.88 -34.51
C PRO A 206 -8.61 48.97 -34.75
N THR A 207 -7.77 48.37 -33.87
CA THR A 207 -6.41 47.72 -34.03
C THR A 207 -5.24 48.36 -34.86
N PRO A 208 -3.93 48.07 -34.64
CA PRO A 208 -3.32 46.92 -33.94
C PRO A 208 -2.07 47.17 -33.03
N ASN A 209 -1.80 46.16 -32.19
CA ASN A 209 -0.51 45.66 -31.66
C ASN A 209 0.49 46.63 -30.98
N GLN A 210 0.62 46.53 -29.64
CA GLN A 210 1.69 45.73 -29.02
C GLN A 210 1.47 45.61 -27.50
N THR A 211 1.64 44.38 -27.02
CA THR A 211 1.30 43.85 -25.70
C THR A 211 2.29 44.25 -24.62
N SER A 212 1.83 44.95 -23.59
CA SER A 212 2.42 44.94 -22.24
C SER A 212 1.35 44.50 -21.24
N SER A 213 1.63 43.38 -20.58
CA SER A 213 0.74 42.65 -19.69
C SER A 213 0.76 43.22 -18.27
N GLY A 214 -0.34 43.85 -17.88
CA GLY A 214 -0.65 44.24 -16.50
C GLY A 214 -2.17 44.38 -16.37
N SER A 215 -2.90 43.27 -16.54
CA SER A 215 -4.35 43.28 -16.54
C SER A 215 -4.92 43.33 -15.12
N SER A 216 -5.52 44.48 -14.82
CA SER A 216 -6.64 44.66 -13.90
C SER A 216 -7.79 43.73 -14.29
N GLY A 217 -8.14 42.79 -13.42
CA GLY A 217 -9.32 41.93 -13.55
C GLY A 217 -10.44 42.42 -12.64
N ILE A 218 -11.45 43.04 -13.22
CA ILE A 218 -12.75 43.27 -12.59
C ILE A 218 -13.42 41.92 -12.33
N ILE A 219 -13.80 41.62 -11.09
CA ILE A 219 -14.83 40.62 -10.78
C ILE A 219 -15.93 41.33 -9.97
N SER A 220 -17.04 41.64 -10.63
CA SER A 220 -18.26 42.14 -9.98
C SER A 220 -18.82 41.09 -9.02
N THR A 221 -18.98 41.43 -7.75
CA THR A 221 -19.59 40.57 -6.72
C THR A 221 -21.13 40.68 -6.72
N GLY A 222 -21.77 40.06 -7.71
CA GLY A 222 -23.16 39.62 -7.59
C GLY A 222 -23.35 38.43 -6.65
N LYS A 223 -22.68 38.39 -5.48
CA LYS A 223 -22.51 37.15 -4.69
C LYS A 223 -22.95 37.18 -3.22
N ARG A 224 -23.38 38.29 -2.61
CA ARG A 224 -23.81 38.22 -1.20
C ARG A 224 -25.15 37.51 -0.98
N TYR A 225 -26.10 37.61 -1.91
CA TYR A 225 -27.38 36.87 -1.81
C TYR A 225 -27.25 35.35 -2.07
N LYS A 226 -26.16 34.89 -2.71
CA LYS A 226 -25.89 33.46 -2.94
C LYS A 226 -25.20 32.78 -1.74
N SER A 227 -24.50 33.52 -0.87
CA SER A 227 -23.69 32.92 0.21
C SER A 227 -24.51 32.37 1.39
N ALA A 228 -25.60 33.04 1.81
CA ALA A 228 -26.45 32.55 2.91
C ALA A 228 -27.09 31.17 2.64
N LYS A 229 -27.43 30.90 1.37
CA LYS A 229 -27.93 29.58 0.94
C LYS A 229 -26.83 28.51 0.95
N VAL A 230 -25.61 28.88 0.56
CA VAL A 230 -24.45 27.97 0.56
C VAL A 230 -24.03 27.63 1.98
N LEU A 231 -24.03 28.60 2.90
CA LEU A 231 -23.75 28.37 4.33
C LEU A 231 -24.79 27.42 4.96
N THR A 232 -26.07 27.67 4.71
CA THR A 232 -27.15 26.80 5.20
C THR A 232 -27.05 25.40 4.58
N ALA A 233 -26.74 25.29 3.28
CA ALA A 233 -26.55 24.01 2.60
C ALA A 233 -25.32 23.25 3.14
N HIS A 234 -24.20 23.92 3.37
CA HIS A 234 -23.01 23.34 3.99
C HIS A 234 -23.32 22.75 5.37
N GLY A 235 -23.94 23.55 6.24
CA GLY A 235 -24.30 23.14 7.61
C GLY A 235 -25.28 21.96 7.62
N VAL A 236 -26.34 22.01 6.82
CA VAL A 236 -27.34 20.93 6.74
C VAL A 236 -26.71 19.65 6.20
N LEU A 237 -25.94 19.72 5.12
CA LEU A 237 -25.30 18.54 4.52
C LEU A 237 -24.22 17.94 5.42
N ALA A 238 -23.42 18.77 6.09
CA ALA A 238 -22.41 18.31 7.05
C ALA A 238 -23.08 17.61 8.25
N CYS A 239 -24.12 18.21 8.83
CA CYS A 239 -24.85 17.62 9.96
C CYS A 239 -25.53 16.31 9.56
N LEU A 240 -26.21 16.29 8.42
CA LEU A 240 -26.85 15.07 7.91
C LEU A 240 -25.83 13.95 7.71
N ALA A 241 -24.67 14.24 7.11
CA ALA A 241 -23.66 13.23 6.85
C ALA A 241 -22.99 12.70 8.12
N TYR A 242 -22.46 13.58 8.98
CA TYR A 242 -21.64 13.18 10.12
C TYR A 242 -22.44 12.77 11.36
N VAL A 243 -23.60 13.39 11.61
CA VAL A 243 -24.43 13.07 12.78
C VAL A 243 -25.36 11.91 12.49
N ILE A 244 -25.88 11.79 11.27
CA ILE A 244 -26.95 10.82 10.97
C ILE A 244 -26.46 9.68 10.09
N LEU A 245 -25.99 9.97 8.87
CA LEU A 245 -25.80 8.95 7.84
C LEU A 245 -24.59 8.05 8.09
N PHE A 246 -23.45 8.60 8.51
CA PHE A 246 -22.27 7.78 8.82
C PHE A 246 -22.49 6.87 10.05
N PRO A 247 -23.00 7.37 11.21
CA PRO A 247 -23.34 6.51 12.33
C PRO A 247 -24.37 5.45 11.97
N SER A 248 -25.45 5.81 11.25
CA SER A 248 -26.51 4.85 10.91
C SER A 248 -26.02 3.72 10.00
N GLY A 249 -25.21 4.02 8.99
CA GLY A 249 -24.64 2.98 8.12
C GLY A 249 -23.62 2.09 8.84
N ALA A 250 -22.88 2.63 9.83
CA ALA A 250 -21.98 1.87 10.69
C ALA A 250 -22.72 1.00 11.73
N ILE A 251 -23.93 1.40 12.13
CA ILE A 251 -24.82 0.62 12.99
C ILE A 251 -25.49 -0.51 12.19
N ALA A 252 -26.03 -0.18 11.01
CA ALA A 252 -26.80 -1.12 10.18
C ALA A 252 -26.03 -2.40 9.83
N ILE A 253 -24.74 -2.29 9.50
CA ILE A 253 -23.87 -3.44 9.19
C ILE A 253 -23.60 -4.35 10.40
N ARG A 254 -23.86 -3.90 11.63
CA ARG A 254 -23.68 -4.66 12.88
C ARG A 254 -24.97 -5.24 13.44
N ILE A 255 -26.12 -4.70 13.04
CA ILE A 255 -27.44 -5.11 13.55
C ILE A 255 -28.11 -6.09 12.58
N PHE A 256 -28.04 -5.83 11.28
CA PHE A 256 -28.74 -6.63 10.29
C PHE A 256 -27.86 -7.74 9.71
N SER A 257 -28.48 -8.81 9.20
CA SER A 257 -27.79 -9.88 8.48
C SER A 257 -28.68 -10.43 7.36
N PHE A 258 -28.55 -9.89 6.14
CA PHE A 258 -29.25 -10.37 4.96
C PHE A 258 -28.33 -10.30 3.72
N ARG A 259 -28.66 -11.08 2.68
CA ARG A 259 -27.76 -11.35 1.52
C ARG A 259 -27.21 -10.11 0.82
N ASN A 260 -28.00 -9.03 0.73
CA ASN A 260 -27.63 -7.80 0.03
C ASN A 260 -27.14 -6.67 0.95
N LEU A 261 -26.95 -6.93 2.25
CA LEU A 261 -26.62 -5.90 3.24
C LEU A 261 -25.28 -5.20 2.95
N LEU A 262 -24.29 -5.93 2.43
CA LEU A 262 -22.98 -5.36 2.10
C LEU A 262 -23.08 -4.34 0.96
N TRP A 263 -23.85 -4.63 -0.08
CA TRP A 263 -24.08 -3.70 -1.19
C TRP A 263 -24.90 -2.49 -0.76
N LEU A 264 -25.88 -2.69 0.13
CA LEU A 264 -26.63 -1.59 0.75
C LEU A 264 -25.71 -0.70 1.59
N HIS A 265 -24.81 -1.29 2.39
CA HIS A 265 -23.83 -0.53 3.18
C HIS A 265 -22.85 0.24 2.29
N ALA A 266 -22.31 -0.39 1.24
CA ALA A 266 -21.42 0.26 0.29
C ALA A 266 -22.13 1.44 -0.43
N GLY A 267 -23.35 1.22 -0.94
CA GLY A 267 -24.16 2.27 -1.55
C GLY A 267 -24.46 3.42 -0.59
N TRP A 268 -24.84 3.11 0.65
CA TRP A 268 -25.08 4.09 1.70
C TRP A 268 -23.85 4.95 2.02
N MET A 269 -22.68 4.31 2.11
CA MET A 269 -21.42 5.00 2.36
C MET A 269 -21.00 5.88 1.19
N VAL A 270 -21.19 5.43 -0.06
CA VAL A 270 -20.91 6.23 -1.26
C VAL A 270 -21.82 7.47 -1.32
N THR A 271 -23.12 7.31 -1.06
CA THR A 271 -24.06 8.45 -1.02
C THR A 271 -23.65 9.45 0.06
N THR A 272 -23.32 8.97 1.27
CA THR A 272 -22.90 9.83 2.38
C THR A 272 -21.60 10.57 2.06
N TYR A 273 -20.66 9.87 1.40
CA TYR A 273 -19.38 10.44 0.97
C TYR A 273 -19.56 11.57 -0.04
N MET A 274 -20.47 11.43 -1.00
CA MET A 274 -20.79 12.49 -1.96
C MET A 274 -21.37 13.74 -1.28
N LEU A 275 -22.20 13.57 -0.24
CA LEU A 275 -22.73 14.69 0.55
C LEU A 275 -21.62 15.42 1.31
N VAL A 276 -20.65 14.69 1.86
CA VAL A 276 -19.49 15.30 2.52
C VAL A 276 -18.57 16.00 1.54
N LEU A 277 -18.30 15.45 0.36
CA LEU A 277 -17.49 16.13 -0.65
C LEU A 277 -18.17 17.42 -1.14
N ALA A 278 -19.48 17.39 -1.36
CA ALA A 278 -20.24 18.59 -1.70
C ALA A 278 -20.19 19.62 -0.56
N SER A 279 -20.40 19.19 0.68
CA SER A 279 -20.30 20.04 1.87
C SER A 279 -18.89 20.62 2.04
N LEU A 280 -17.84 19.82 1.90
CA LEU A 280 -16.44 20.24 1.98
C LEU A 280 -16.08 21.21 0.86
N GLY A 281 -16.52 20.96 -0.37
CA GLY A 281 -16.31 21.87 -1.50
C GLY A 281 -16.91 23.25 -1.24
N MET A 282 -18.13 23.30 -0.69
CA MET A 282 -18.74 24.56 -0.24
C MET A 282 -18.01 25.16 0.96
N GLY A 283 -17.56 24.34 1.91
CA GLY A 283 -16.84 24.79 3.12
C GLY A 283 -15.47 25.38 2.80
N VAL A 284 -14.66 24.73 1.95
CA VAL A 284 -13.36 25.24 1.48
C VAL A 284 -13.55 26.47 0.60
N TRP A 285 -14.58 26.49 -0.25
CA TRP A 285 -14.89 27.66 -1.06
C TRP A 285 -15.29 28.87 -0.19
N MET A 286 -16.12 28.65 0.84
CA MET A 286 -16.44 29.67 1.82
C MET A 286 -15.20 30.07 2.63
N ALA A 287 -14.44 29.13 3.20
CA ALA A 287 -13.24 29.42 3.98
C ALA A 287 -12.17 30.15 3.16
N TYR A 288 -12.08 29.88 1.85
CA TYR A 288 -11.18 30.60 0.94
C TYR A 288 -11.67 32.02 0.66
N ILE A 289 -12.98 32.20 0.49
CA ILE A 289 -13.59 33.52 0.27
C ILE A 289 -13.56 34.38 1.54
N TYR A 290 -13.68 33.76 2.72
CA TYR A 290 -13.74 34.40 4.02
C TYR A 290 -12.38 34.40 4.77
N GLU A 291 -11.30 33.93 4.14
CA GLU A 291 -9.96 33.79 4.74
C GLU A 291 -9.90 32.95 6.04
N GLU A 292 -10.90 32.10 6.30
CA GLU A 292 -11.06 31.28 7.52
C GLU A 292 -10.40 29.89 7.45
N LEU A 293 -9.45 29.65 6.54
CA LEU A 293 -8.78 28.35 6.41
C LEU A 293 -8.01 27.94 7.68
N SER A 294 -7.56 28.92 8.47
CA SER A 294 -6.80 28.71 9.71
C SER A 294 -7.66 28.49 10.96
N THR A 295 -9.00 28.54 10.84
CA THR A 295 -9.89 28.29 11.98
C THR A 295 -9.84 26.83 12.40
N ALA A 296 -10.11 26.57 13.68
CA ALA A 296 -10.17 25.20 14.21
C ALA A 296 -11.19 24.34 13.44
N HIS A 297 -12.30 24.92 12.98
CA HIS A 297 -13.30 24.23 12.16
C HIS A 297 -12.79 23.87 10.76
N SER A 298 -12.10 24.79 10.08
CA SER A 298 -11.51 24.50 8.77
C SER A 298 -10.38 23.47 8.88
N ILE A 299 -9.52 23.57 9.90
CA ILE A 299 -8.41 22.61 10.12
C ILE A 299 -8.95 21.22 10.46
N ILE A 300 -9.85 21.10 11.44
CA ILE A 300 -10.45 19.81 11.83
C ILE A 300 -11.30 19.25 10.68
N GLY A 301 -12.01 20.10 9.94
CA GLY A 301 -12.76 19.72 8.74
C GLY A 301 -11.88 19.13 7.65
N LEU A 302 -10.72 19.75 7.36
CA LEU A 302 -9.75 19.23 6.40
C LEU A 302 -9.09 17.93 6.89
N LEU A 303 -8.80 17.79 8.18
CA LEU A 303 -8.29 16.54 8.76
C LEU A 303 -9.32 15.40 8.68
N ALA A 304 -10.58 15.67 9.04
CA ALA A 304 -11.66 14.70 8.91
C ALA A 304 -11.88 14.29 7.45
N ALA A 305 -11.81 15.23 6.51
CA ALA A 305 -11.84 14.95 5.08
C ALA A 305 -10.64 14.10 4.62
N GLY A 306 -9.42 14.41 5.10
CA GLY A 306 -8.22 13.61 4.84
C GLY A 306 -8.37 12.16 5.30
N PHE A 307 -8.93 11.93 6.49
CA PHE A 307 -9.23 10.59 6.97
C PHE A 307 -10.28 9.88 6.11
N LEU A 308 -11.30 10.61 5.65
CA LEU A 308 -12.32 10.07 4.74
C LEU A 308 -11.77 9.75 3.35
N LEU A 309 -10.80 10.48 2.82
CA LEU A 309 -10.16 10.14 1.52
C LEU A 309 -9.46 8.77 1.56
N ILE A 310 -8.95 8.39 2.74
CA ILE A 310 -8.30 7.09 2.97
C ILE A 310 -9.33 5.97 3.22
N GLN A 311 -10.57 6.30 3.59
CA GLN A 311 -11.60 5.32 3.95
C GLN A 311 -12.02 4.37 2.80
N PRO A 312 -12.25 4.82 1.56
CA PRO A 312 -12.57 3.91 0.45
C PRO A 312 -11.44 2.93 0.14
N ILE A 313 -10.19 3.41 0.16
CA ILE A 313 -9.00 2.58 -0.09
C ILE A 313 -8.83 1.57 1.05
N SER A 314 -8.83 2.03 2.30
CA SER A 314 -8.71 1.15 3.47
C SER A 314 -9.89 0.18 3.60
N GLY A 315 -11.10 0.58 3.21
CA GLY A 315 -12.31 -0.24 3.21
C GLY A 315 -12.32 -1.30 2.11
N LEU A 316 -11.87 -0.95 0.90
CA LEU A 316 -11.69 -1.90 -0.19
C LEU A 316 -10.57 -2.90 0.14
N THR A 317 -9.44 -2.42 0.64
CA THR A 317 -8.34 -3.26 1.12
C THR A 317 -8.80 -4.17 2.26
N HIS A 318 -9.51 -3.63 3.26
CA HIS A 318 -10.12 -4.41 4.33
C HIS A 318 -11.06 -5.48 3.77
N HIS A 319 -11.96 -5.15 2.84
CA HIS A 319 -12.94 -6.08 2.27
C HIS A 319 -12.28 -7.19 1.43
N ILE A 320 -11.33 -6.83 0.56
CA ILE A 320 -10.58 -7.80 -0.26
C ILE A 320 -9.81 -8.75 0.66
N LEU A 321 -9.13 -8.22 1.68
CA LEU A 321 -8.42 -9.03 2.65
C LEU A 321 -9.37 -9.82 3.56
N TYR A 322 -10.55 -9.30 3.90
CA TYR A 322 -11.53 -10.00 4.74
C TYR A 322 -12.16 -11.17 3.99
N LYS A 323 -12.44 -11.01 2.68
CA LYS A 323 -12.87 -12.10 1.79
C LYS A 323 -11.77 -13.14 1.57
N ARG A 324 -10.51 -12.71 1.44
CA ARG A 324 -9.35 -13.60 1.25
C ARG A 324 -8.99 -14.38 2.52
N GLN A 325 -9.07 -13.74 3.69
CA GLN A 325 -8.60 -14.28 4.97
C GLN A 325 -9.72 -14.83 5.87
N GLY A 326 -10.98 -14.75 5.43
CA GLY A 326 -12.14 -15.31 6.15
C GLY A 326 -12.45 -14.64 7.50
N GLY A 327 -11.87 -13.47 7.80
CA GLY A 327 -12.02 -12.82 9.11
C GLY A 327 -11.31 -11.48 9.26
N ARG A 328 -11.32 -10.94 10.48
CA ARG A 328 -10.65 -9.67 10.84
C ARG A 328 -9.14 -9.80 10.61
N ASN A 329 -8.57 -8.83 9.92
CA ASN A 329 -7.19 -8.77 9.47
C ASN A 329 -6.50 -7.47 9.90
N VAL A 330 -5.19 -7.33 9.66
CA VAL A 330 -4.44 -6.12 10.02
C VAL A 330 -5.04 -4.85 9.41
N ALA A 331 -5.59 -4.92 8.19
CA ALA A 331 -6.28 -3.80 7.53
C ALA A 331 -7.67 -3.48 8.12
N THR A 332 -8.23 -4.36 8.94
CA THR A 332 -9.50 -4.14 9.64
C THR A 332 -9.38 -3.06 10.69
N TYR A 333 -8.27 -3.06 11.43
CA TYR A 333 -8.04 -2.10 12.48
C TYR A 333 -7.92 -0.66 11.95
N PRO A 334 -7.05 -0.33 10.98
CA PRO A 334 -6.96 1.02 10.44
C PRO A 334 -8.28 1.44 9.79
N HIS A 335 -8.97 0.59 9.01
CA HIS A 335 -10.26 0.95 8.43
C HIS A 335 -11.31 1.31 9.49
N VAL A 336 -11.49 0.43 10.50
CA VAL A 336 -12.51 0.61 11.54
C VAL A 336 -12.16 1.75 12.50
N TRP A 337 -10.90 1.89 12.91
CA TRP A 337 -10.48 2.94 13.84
C TRP A 337 -10.41 4.31 13.18
N LEU A 338 -9.89 4.40 11.97
CA LEU A 338 -9.85 5.65 11.21
C LEU A 338 -11.28 6.11 10.87
N GLY A 339 -12.20 5.19 10.58
CA GLY A 339 -13.61 5.52 10.36
C GLY A 339 -14.26 6.08 11.62
N ARG A 340 -13.92 5.52 12.79
CA ARG A 340 -14.42 6.04 14.08
C ARG A 340 -13.87 7.43 14.40
N ALA A 341 -12.58 7.64 14.16
CA ALA A 341 -11.92 8.92 14.35
C ALA A 341 -12.52 9.99 13.42
N ALA A 342 -12.70 9.69 12.14
CA ALA A 342 -13.27 10.61 11.16
C ALA A 342 -14.70 11.05 11.52
N ILE A 343 -15.56 10.10 11.92
CA ILE A 343 -16.95 10.41 12.31
C ILE A 343 -16.97 11.27 13.59
N THR A 344 -16.16 10.92 14.59
CA THR A 344 -16.11 11.65 15.86
C THR A 344 -15.57 13.07 15.66
N LEU A 345 -14.48 13.23 14.89
CA LEU A 345 -13.94 14.52 14.53
C LEU A 345 -14.95 15.35 13.73
N GLY A 346 -15.69 14.74 12.79
CA GLY A 346 -16.71 15.43 12.02
C GLY A 346 -17.91 15.91 12.85
N ILE A 347 -18.32 15.14 13.87
CA ILE A 347 -19.35 15.56 14.84
C ILE A 347 -18.86 16.74 15.68
N ILE A 348 -17.64 16.67 16.21
CA ILE A 348 -17.02 17.78 16.94
C ILE A 348 -16.91 19.01 16.04
N ASN A 349 -16.50 18.80 14.79
CA ASN A 349 -16.35 19.86 13.79
C ASN A 349 -17.67 20.54 13.46
N GLY A 350 -18.77 19.79 13.40
CA GLY A 350 -20.11 20.36 13.20
C GLY A 350 -20.54 21.28 14.35
N GLY A 351 -20.17 20.95 15.59
CA GLY A 351 -20.39 21.83 16.74
C GLY A 351 -19.57 23.12 16.65
N LEU A 352 -18.30 23.01 16.26
CA LEU A 352 -17.45 24.19 16.00
C LEU A 352 -17.98 25.05 14.85
N GLY A 353 -18.52 24.43 13.80
CA GLY A 353 -19.13 25.13 12.67
C GLY A 353 -20.40 25.90 13.05
N LEU A 354 -21.21 25.36 13.96
CA LEU A 354 -22.37 26.08 14.50
C LEU A 354 -21.95 27.26 15.37
N LYS A 355 -20.89 27.08 16.17
CA LYS A 355 -20.30 28.15 16.98
C LYS A 355 -19.75 29.29 16.11
N LEU A 356 -19.18 28.97 14.94
CA LEU A 356 -18.74 29.95 13.93
C LEU A 356 -19.91 30.63 13.20
N SER A 357 -21.08 29.99 13.13
CA SER A 357 -22.23 30.53 12.40
C SER A 357 -23.04 31.61 13.15
N GLU A 358 -22.67 31.92 14.40
CA GLU A 358 -23.31 32.91 15.31
C GLU A 358 -24.83 32.84 15.47
N LYS A 359 -25.47 31.78 14.98
CA LYS A 359 -26.92 31.59 15.04
C LYS A 359 -27.34 30.87 16.32
N SER A 360 -27.67 31.66 17.34
CA SER A 360 -28.41 31.28 18.56
C SER A 360 -27.73 30.23 19.46
N GLU A 361 -27.47 30.60 20.72
CA GLU A 361 -27.05 29.68 21.79
C GLU A 361 -27.98 28.46 21.92
N THR A 362 -29.26 28.60 21.55
CA THR A 362 -30.23 27.49 21.55
C THR A 362 -29.88 26.43 20.49
N GLY A 363 -29.35 26.82 19.33
CA GLY A 363 -28.98 25.91 18.25
C GLY A 363 -27.75 25.05 18.57
N GLU A 364 -26.76 25.64 19.25
CA GLU A 364 -25.55 24.93 19.72
C GLU A 364 -25.91 23.87 20.78
N VAL A 365 -26.76 24.23 21.75
CA VAL A 365 -27.23 23.31 22.79
C VAL A 365 -28.04 22.15 22.19
N VAL A 366 -28.98 22.45 21.28
CA VAL A 366 -29.80 21.42 20.62
C VAL A 366 -28.93 20.47 19.78
N TYR A 367 -27.97 21.00 19.02
CA TYR A 367 -27.04 20.18 18.25
C TYR A 367 -26.17 19.31 19.17
N GLY A 368 -25.59 19.89 20.23
CA GLY A 368 -24.75 19.16 21.19
C GLY A 368 -25.48 17.99 21.85
N VAL A 369 -26.73 18.19 22.25
CA VAL A 369 -27.57 17.13 22.84
C VAL A 369 -27.87 16.04 21.80
N MET A 370 -28.34 16.40 20.61
CA MET A 370 -28.71 15.44 19.58
C MET A 370 -27.49 14.64 19.07
N ALA A 371 -26.40 15.34 18.77
CA ALA A 371 -25.17 14.71 18.30
C ALA A 371 -24.53 13.83 19.38
N GLY A 372 -24.58 14.27 20.65
CA GLY A 372 -24.14 13.47 21.80
C GLY A 372 -24.94 12.17 21.95
N LEU A 373 -26.28 12.22 21.88
CA LEU A 373 -27.14 11.04 21.96
C LEU A 373 -26.87 10.06 20.81
N VAL A 374 -26.70 10.56 19.58
CA VAL A 374 -26.39 9.69 18.43
C VAL A 374 -25.00 9.07 18.57
N TRP A 375 -24.00 9.84 19.01
CA TRP A 375 -22.65 9.30 19.23
C TRP A 375 -22.63 8.23 20.33
N VAL A 376 -23.32 8.46 21.46
CA VAL A 376 -23.42 7.49 22.57
C VAL A 376 -24.13 6.22 22.12
N SER A 377 -25.26 6.33 21.40
CA SER A 377 -25.99 5.16 20.90
C SER A 377 -25.17 4.35 19.90
N TRP A 378 -24.46 5.01 18.99
CA TRP A 378 -23.54 4.35 18.06
C TRP A 378 -22.40 3.64 18.79
N MET A 379 -21.74 4.29 19.74
CA MET A 379 -20.66 3.68 20.53
C MET A 379 -21.16 2.50 21.37
N ALA A 380 -22.35 2.60 21.97
CA ALA A 380 -22.95 1.51 22.74
C ALA A 380 -23.18 0.26 21.88
N VAL A 381 -23.72 0.41 20.67
CA VAL A 381 -23.90 -0.72 19.72
C VAL A 381 -22.54 -1.31 19.31
N VAL A 382 -21.55 -0.47 19.06
CA VAL A 382 -20.19 -0.89 18.69
C VAL A 382 -19.52 -1.70 19.80
N VAL A 383 -19.61 -1.23 21.04
CA VAL A 383 -19.05 -1.91 22.23
C VAL A 383 -19.78 -3.21 22.47
N HIS A 384 -21.12 -3.23 22.46
CA HIS A 384 -21.93 -4.43 22.66
C HIS A 384 -21.62 -5.52 21.61
N ALA A 385 -21.55 -5.16 20.33
CA ALA A 385 -21.18 -6.10 19.26
C ALA A 385 -19.76 -6.66 19.44
N THR A 386 -18.83 -5.84 19.95
CA THR A 386 -17.44 -6.26 20.20
C THR A 386 -17.35 -7.20 21.40
N LEU A 387 -18.07 -6.93 22.49
CA LEU A 387 -18.12 -7.79 23.68
C LEU A 387 -18.79 -9.14 23.40
N LYS A 388 -19.91 -9.17 22.67
CA LYS A 388 -20.57 -10.42 22.24
C LYS A 388 -19.65 -11.32 21.42
N SER A 389 -18.81 -10.73 20.55
CA SER A 389 -17.82 -11.49 19.76
C SER A 389 -16.66 -12.06 20.58
N ARG A 390 -16.38 -11.51 21.78
CA ARG A 390 -15.35 -11.99 22.72
C ARG A 390 -15.89 -13.03 23.70
N GLY A 391 -17.13 -12.91 24.16
CA GLY A 391 -17.78 -13.87 25.07
C GLY A 391 -17.99 -15.27 24.47
N LEU A 392 -18.19 -15.37 23.15
CA LEU A 392 -18.22 -16.66 22.45
C LEU A 392 -16.83 -17.34 22.35
N ARG A 393 -15.75 -16.61 22.64
CA ARG A 393 -14.36 -17.10 22.58
C ARG A 393 -13.81 -17.53 23.95
N SER A 394 -14.38 -17.06 25.06
CA SER A 394 -13.85 -17.38 26.41
C SER A 394 -14.51 -18.60 27.08
N SER A 395 -15.52 -19.21 26.47
CA SER A 395 -16.15 -20.43 27.03
C SER A 395 -15.43 -21.73 26.67
N GLY A 396 -14.22 -21.67 26.10
CA GLY A 396 -13.50 -22.84 25.58
C GLY A 396 -12.03 -22.92 25.95
N MET A 397 -11.57 -22.29 27.04
CA MET A 397 -10.14 -22.31 27.39
C MET A 397 -9.88 -22.15 28.89
N GLU A 398 -9.99 -23.25 29.62
CA GLU A 398 -9.26 -23.50 30.88
C GLU A 398 -8.59 -24.88 30.73
N GLU A 399 -7.30 -24.88 30.36
CA GLU A 399 -6.22 -25.68 30.97
C GLU A 399 -4.95 -25.62 30.12
N ASN A 400 -3.82 -25.69 30.84
CA ASN A 400 -2.42 -25.77 30.41
C ASN A 400 -1.70 -24.48 30.01
N GLY A 401 -0.85 -24.05 30.95
CA GLY A 401 0.08 -22.95 30.81
C GLY A 401 1.41 -23.33 30.16
N GLY A 402 2.17 -22.26 29.88
CA GLY A 402 3.62 -22.26 29.88
C GLY A 402 4.29 -22.88 28.66
N SER A 403 4.23 -22.21 27.51
CA SER A 403 5.30 -22.32 26.50
C SER A 403 5.49 -20.97 25.81
N ILE A 404 6.73 -20.52 25.79
CA ILE A 404 7.20 -19.30 25.14
C ILE A 404 6.92 -19.44 23.64
N THR A 405 5.83 -18.84 23.15
CA THR A 405 5.49 -18.84 21.74
C THR A 405 6.37 -17.82 21.01
N ARG A 406 7.39 -18.36 20.35
CA ARG A 406 8.07 -17.79 19.18
C ARG A 406 7.03 -17.11 18.27
N GLU A 407 7.17 -15.81 18.04
CA GLU A 407 6.39 -15.08 17.03
C GLU A 407 6.58 -15.77 15.68
N LYS A 408 5.51 -16.40 15.16
CA LYS A 408 5.46 -16.86 13.78
C LYS A 408 5.23 -15.65 12.89
N SER A 409 6.28 -15.26 12.17
CA SER A 409 6.25 -14.32 11.04
C SER A 409 5.06 -14.63 10.11
N SER A 410 4.23 -13.63 9.83
CA SER A 410 3.03 -13.73 8.99
C SER A 410 3.34 -13.78 7.48
N THR A 411 4.43 -14.43 7.09
CA THR A 411 4.82 -14.68 5.69
C THR A 411 4.67 -16.14 5.26
N GLU A 412 4.30 -17.05 6.16
CA GLU A 412 3.98 -18.42 5.79
C GLU A 412 2.52 -18.50 5.33
N GLU A 413 2.29 -18.38 4.03
CA GLU A 413 1.11 -18.99 3.40
C GLU A 413 1.03 -20.43 3.92
N SER A 414 -0.12 -20.85 4.47
CA SER A 414 -0.27 -22.25 4.82
C SER A 414 -0.20 -23.06 3.52
N PHE A 415 0.90 -23.78 3.31
CA PHE A 415 1.14 -24.58 2.11
C PHE A 415 0.04 -25.61 1.85
N VAL A 416 -0.72 -26.00 2.88
CA VAL A 416 -1.85 -26.92 2.76
C VAL A 416 -3.11 -26.14 2.37
N HIS A 417 -3.57 -26.34 1.15
CA HIS A 417 -4.79 -25.69 0.63
C HIS A 417 -6.07 -26.50 0.86
N GLY A 418 -5.97 -27.82 1.11
CA GLY A 418 -7.11 -28.69 1.43
C GLY A 418 -6.72 -29.95 2.20
N ARG A 419 -7.61 -30.45 3.06
CA ARG A 419 -7.42 -31.67 3.86
C ARG A 419 -8.26 -32.82 3.30
N VAL A 420 -7.60 -33.89 2.89
CA VAL A 420 -8.25 -35.06 2.27
C VAL A 420 -8.04 -36.28 3.14
N LEU A 421 -9.13 -36.89 3.61
CA LEU A 421 -9.08 -38.19 4.29
C LEU A 421 -9.30 -39.32 3.27
N VAL A 422 -8.35 -40.24 3.20
CA VAL A 422 -8.39 -41.41 2.34
C VAL A 422 -8.79 -42.63 3.17
N ILE A 423 -9.87 -43.30 2.77
CA ILE A 423 -10.34 -44.54 3.39
C ILE A 423 -10.17 -45.66 2.36
N ALA A 424 -9.04 -46.39 2.41
CA ALA A 424 -8.69 -47.39 1.40
C ALA A 424 -7.69 -48.43 1.94
N GLY A 425 -7.45 -49.48 1.15
CA GLY A 425 -6.40 -50.46 1.41
C GLY A 425 -4.99 -49.95 1.03
N SER A 426 -3.97 -50.51 1.67
CA SER A 426 -2.56 -50.30 1.35
C SER A 426 -2.10 -51.24 0.24
N ASP A 427 -1.39 -50.69 -0.73
CA ASP A 427 -0.65 -51.42 -1.76
C ASP A 427 0.86 -51.30 -1.47
N SER A 428 1.45 -52.40 -1.00
CA SER A 428 2.87 -52.43 -0.62
C SER A 428 3.85 -52.10 -1.75
N SER A 429 3.42 -52.16 -3.02
CA SER A 429 4.24 -51.75 -4.17
C SER A 429 4.36 -50.24 -4.32
N GLY A 430 3.47 -49.48 -3.68
CA GLY A 430 3.37 -48.03 -3.77
C GLY A 430 2.76 -47.50 -5.07
N GLY A 431 2.17 -48.36 -5.90
CA GLY A 431 1.60 -47.98 -7.19
C GLY A 431 0.11 -47.62 -7.17
N ALA A 432 -0.66 -48.17 -6.23
CA ALA A 432 -2.07 -47.91 -5.99
C ALA A 432 -2.33 -47.67 -4.48
N GLY A 433 -3.57 -47.88 -4.03
CA GLY A 433 -3.93 -47.83 -2.61
C GLY A 433 -3.69 -46.46 -1.95
N ILE A 434 -3.61 -46.48 -0.62
CA ILE A 434 -3.33 -45.26 0.18
C ILE A 434 -1.98 -44.62 -0.18
N GLU A 435 -1.03 -45.38 -0.72
CA GLU A 435 0.29 -44.90 -1.13
C GLU A 435 0.19 -44.01 -2.37
N ALA A 436 -0.53 -44.45 -3.41
CA ALA A 436 -0.81 -43.63 -4.58
C ALA A 436 -1.67 -42.42 -4.21
N ASP A 437 -2.67 -42.62 -3.36
CA ASP A 437 -3.55 -41.56 -2.90
C ASP A 437 -2.76 -40.43 -2.22
N GLN A 438 -1.88 -40.77 -1.26
CA GLN A 438 -1.01 -39.80 -0.58
C GLN A 438 -0.08 -39.07 -1.55
N LYS A 439 0.54 -39.77 -2.50
CA LYS A 439 1.42 -39.14 -3.51
C LYS A 439 0.67 -38.12 -4.36
N VAL A 440 -0.53 -38.46 -4.81
CA VAL A 440 -1.36 -37.55 -5.61
C VAL A 440 -1.83 -36.36 -4.78
N ILE A 441 -2.29 -36.59 -3.55
CA ILE A 441 -2.75 -35.52 -2.66
C ILE A 441 -1.60 -34.55 -2.36
N ALA A 442 -0.40 -35.07 -2.08
CA ALA A 442 0.81 -34.26 -1.90
C ALA A 442 1.18 -33.47 -3.16
N ALA A 443 1.09 -34.11 -4.35
CA ALA A 443 1.36 -33.44 -5.63
C ALA A 443 0.36 -32.31 -5.95
N HIS A 444 -0.81 -32.31 -5.31
CA HIS A 444 -1.82 -31.25 -5.42
C HIS A 444 -1.78 -30.23 -4.27
N GLY A 445 -0.71 -30.23 -3.44
CA GLY A 445 -0.56 -29.29 -2.32
C GLY A 445 -1.59 -29.47 -1.20
N CYS A 446 -2.19 -30.66 -1.10
CA CYS A 446 -3.17 -31.00 -0.08
C CYS A 446 -2.52 -31.84 1.03
N TYR A 447 -3.15 -31.84 2.21
CA TYR A 447 -2.74 -32.68 3.34
C TYR A 447 -3.53 -33.98 3.34
N ALA A 448 -2.83 -35.10 3.29
CA ALA A 448 -3.43 -36.43 3.29
C ALA A 448 -3.53 -36.98 4.72
N MET A 449 -4.71 -37.49 5.07
CA MET A 449 -4.92 -38.37 6.21
C MET A 449 -5.38 -39.73 5.70
N THR A 450 -5.18 -40.80 6.47
CA THR A 450 -5.56 -42.16 6.06
C THR A 450 -6.33 -42.91 7.13
N ALA A 451 -7.31 -43.71 6.70
CA ALA A 451 -7.97 -44.74 7.49
C ALA A 451 -7.89 -46.05 6.71
N THR A 452 -6.87 -46.85 7.04
CA THR A 452 -6.53 -48.07 6.31
C THR A 452 -7.56 -49.17 6.53
N THR A 453 -8.10 -49.74 5.46
CA THR A 453 -9.14 -50.80 5.51
C THR A 453 -8.57 -52.20 5.36
N ALA A 454 -7.44 -52.35 4.67
CA ALA A 454 -6.74 -53.61 4.47
C ALA A 454 -5.26 -53.35 4.16
N LEU A 455 -4.40 -54.32 4.44
CA LEU A 455 -3.01 -54.37 3.97
C LEU A 455 -2.91 -55.46 2.91
N THR A 456 -2.42 -55.13 1.72
CA THR A 456 -2.18 -56.14 0.68
C THR A 456 -0.68 -56.45 0.59
N ALA A 457 -0.35 -57.74 0.53
CA ALA A 457 0.95 -58.18 0.04
C ALA A 457 0.89 -58.12 -1.48
N GLN A 458 1.30 -56.99 -2.05
CA GLN A 458 1.08 -56.66 -3.46
C GLN A 458 2.35 -56.12 -4.12
N ASN A 459 2.55 -56.52 -5.37
CA ASN A 459 3.61 -56.02 -6.25
C ASN A 459 3.08 -55.80 -7.67
N THR A 460 3.93 -55.35 -8.60
CA THR A 460 3.51 -55.07 -9.99
C THR A 460 2.95 -56.28 -10.76
N GLN A 461 3.10 -57.50 -10.26
CA GLN A 461 2.64 -58.74 -10.89
C GLN A 461 1.29 -59.22 -10.33
N GLY A 462 0.84 -58.70 -9.19
CA GLY A 462 -0.43 -59.10 -8.59
C GLY A 462 -0.50 -58.93 -7.07
N VAL A 463 -1.61 -59.42 -6.51
CA VAL A 463 -1.88 -59.49 -5.07
C VAL A 463 -1.64 -60.93 -4.62
N GLU A 464 -0.80 -61.12 -3.61
CA GLU A 464 -0.48 -62.44 -3.03
C GLU A 464 -1.34 -62.74 -1.80
N ASP A 465 -1.61 -61.73 -0.96
CA ASP A 465 -2.42 -61.87 0.25
C ASP A 465 -3.10 -60.55 0.66
N ILE A 466 -4.18 -60.63 1.45
CA ILE A 466 -4.95 -59.50 1.97
C ILE A 466 -5.22 -59.69 3.46
N HIS A 467 -4.69 -58.78 4.28
CA HIS A 467 -5.01 -58.69 5.70
C HIS A 467 -6.06 -57.61 5.96
N TYR A 468 -7.24 -58.01 6.41
CA TYR A 468 -8.37 -57.11 6.68
C TYR A 468 -8.25 -56.42 8.04
N ILE A 469 -8.40 -55.10 8.07
CA ILE A 469 -8.45 -54.34 9.33
C ILE A 469 -9.87 -54.43 9.91
N PRO A 470 -10.04 -54.71 11.23
CA PRO A 470 -11.37 -54.77 11.85
C PRO A 470 -12.17 -53.48 11.62
N ALA A 471 -13.43 -53.60 11.20
CA ALA A 471 -14.26 -52.47 10.79
C ALA A 471 -14.40 -51.39 11.88
N GLU A 472 -14.60 -51.79 13.14
CA GLU A 472 -14.65 -50.85 14.27
C GLU A 472 -13.35 -50.07 14.45
N PHE A 473 -12.20 -50.68 14.15
CA PHE A 473 -10.92 -49.98 14.21
C PHE A 473 -10.81 -48.95 13.08
N VAL A 474 -11.29 -49.26 11.86
CA VAL A 474 -11.40 -48.27 10.76
C VAL A 474 -12.25 -47.08 11.19
N GLY A 475 -13.38 -47.34 11.86
CA GLY A 475 -14.23 -46.27 12.43
C GLY A 475 -13.47 -45.38 13.40
N ARG A 476 -12.64 -45.96 14.28
CA ARG A 476 -11.77 -45.19 15.19
C ARG A 476 -10.73 -44.36 14.43
N LEU A 477 -10.11 -44.90 13.38
CA LEU A 477 -9.16 -44.14 12.55
C LEU A 477 -9.80 -42.90 11.92
N ILE A 478 -11.03 -43.04 11.42
CA ILE A 478 -11.82 -41.92 10.88
C ILE A 478 -12.11 -40.90 11.98
N ASP A 479 -12.55 -41.36 13.15
CA ASP A 479 -12.94 -40.49 14.26
C ASP A 479 -11.78 -39.67 14.80
N VAL A 480 -10.62 -40.29 15.03
CA VAL A 480 -9.45 -39.58 15.55
C VAL A 480 -8.89 -38.59 14.51
N SER A 481 -8.89 -38.97 13.22
CA SER A 481 -8.37 -38.10 12.16
C SER A 481 -9.25 -36.87 11.96
N ILE A 482 -10.56 -37.06 11.82
CA ILE A 482 -11.49 -35.95 11.61
C ILE A 482 -11.65 -35.11 12.89
N GLY A 483 -11.62 -35.75 14.07
CA GLY A 483 -11.81 -35.06 15.35
C GLY A 483 -10.70 -34.07 15.69
N ASP A 484 -9.46 -34.33 15.29
CA ASP A 484 -8.30 -33.46 15.55
C ASP A 484 -7.98 -32.55 14.36
N VAL A 485 -7.70 -33.15 13.19
CA VAL A 485 -7.21 -32.42 12.00
C VAL A 485 -8.37 -31.76 11.23
N GLY A 486 -9.56 -32.33 11.30
CA GLY A 486 -10.70 -31.98 10.45
C GLY A 486 -10.55 -32.46 9.01
N VAL A 487 -11.60 -32.33 8.20
CA VAL A 487 -11.62 -32.83 6.81
C VAL A 487 -12.40 -31.91 5.89
N ASP A 488 -11.90 -31.72 4.66
CA ASP A 488 -12.59 -30.97 3.61
C ASP A 488 -13.24 -31.91 2.60
N VAL A 489 -12.52 -32.98 2.20
CA VAL A 489 -13.02 -34.02 1.29
C VAL A 489 -12.62 -35.41 1.80
N VAL A 490 -13.53 -36.37 1.71
CA VAL A 490 -13.22 -37.79 1.92
C VAL A 490 -13.15 -38.51 0.58
N LYS A 491 -12.12 -39.33 0.38
CA LYS A 491 -12.02 -40.27 -0.74
C LYS A 491 -12.06 -41.70 -0.22
N THR A 492 -12.90 -42.56 -0.79
CA THR A 492 -12.88 -43.99 -0.51
C THR A 492 -12.25 -44.76 -1.67
N GLY A 493 -11.46 -45.79 -1.36
CA GLY A 493 -10.97 -46.79 -2.30
C GLY A 493 -11.51 -48.18 -1.95
N MET A 494 -10.64 -49.20 -1.92
CA MET A 494 -11.01 -50.54 -1.45
C MET A 494 -11.52 -50.51 0.00
N LEU A 495 -12.77 -50.92 0.23
CA LEU A 495 -13.39 -50.97 1.57
C LEU A 495 -13.39 -52.36 2.22
N ALA A 496 -13.00 -53.39 1.47
CA ALA A 496 -12.71 -54.74 1.92
C ALA A 496 -13.92 -55.58 2.41
N SER A 497 -14.92 -55.01 3.07
CA SER A 497 -16.12 -55.72 3.53
C SER A 497 -17.36 -54.82 3.64
N GLY A 498 -18.56 -55.44 3.70
CA GLY A 498 -19.82 -54.71 3.93
C GLY A 498 -19.91 -54.09 5.32
N GLU A 499 -19.32 -54.74 6.33
CA GLU A 499 -19.23 -54.20 7.70
C GLU A 499 -18.42 -52.89 7.72
N THR A 500 -17.30 -52.84 6.99
CA THR A 500 -16.51 -51.63 6.83
C THR A 500 -17.30 -50.53 6.13
N VAL A 501 -18.08 -50.86 5.09
CA VAL A 501 -18.96 -49.90 4.40
C VAL A 501 -19.96 -49.28 5.37
N GLU A 502 -20.59 -50.08 6.22
CA GLU A 502 -21.56 -49.60 7.21
C GLU A 502 -20.90 -48.66 8.25
N VAL A 503 -19.74 -49.03 8.78
CA VAL A 503 -18.98 -48.20 9.73
C VAL A 503 -18.57 -46.87 9.09
N VAL A 504 -18.06 -46.91 7.86
CA VAL A 504 -17.69 -45.70 7.11
C VAL A 504 -18.91 -44.81 6.92
N ALA A 505 -20.04 -45.33 6.42
CA ALA A 505 -21.25 -44.55 6.21
C ALA A 505 -21.74 -43.87 7.50
N LYS A 506 -21.74 -44.59 8.63
CA LYS A 506 -22.09 -44.04 9.95
C LYS A 506 -21.12 -42.93 10.38
N ALA A 507 -19.82 -43.13 10.21
CA ALA A 507 -18.80 -42.15 10.58
C ALA A 507 -18.91 -40.87 9.74
N LEU A 508 -19.05 -40.98 8.41
CA LEU A 508 -19.18 -39.83 7.51
C LEU A 508 -20.41 -38.97 7.83
N LYS A 509 -21.53 -39.63 8.16
CA LYS A 509 -22.76 -38.95 8.58
C LYS A 509 -22.58 -38.23 9.92
N ARG A 510 -21.98 -38.90 10.92
CA ARG A 510 -21.70 -38.33 12.25
C ARG A 510 -20.81 -37.10 12.16
N HIS A 511 -19.81 -37.11 11.29
CA HIS A 511 -18.87 -36.00 11.09
C HIS A 511 -19.33 -34.95 10.08
N HIS A 512 -20.53 -35.08 9.51
CA HIS A 512 -21.10 -34.12 8.55
C HIS A 512 -20.16 -33.81 7.37
N VAL A 513 -19.56 -34.86 6.80
CA VAL A 513 -18.61 -34.72 5.68
C VAL A 513 -19.29 -34.05 4.49
N LYS A 514 -18.66 -32.97 3.99
CA LYS A 514 -19.26 -32.09 2.96
C LYS A 514 -19.14 -32.65 1.55
N ALA A 515 -18.05 -33.36 1.27
CA ALA A 515 -17.75 -33.90 -0.05
C ALA A 515 -17.17 -35.31 0.08
N LEU A 516 -17.73 -36.24 -0.70
CA LEU A 516 -17.36 -37.64 -0.72
C LEU A 516 -17.07 -38.07 -2.16
N ILE A 517 -15.86 -38.54 -2.41
CA ILE A 517 -15.43 -39.13 -3.67
C ILE A 517 -15.33 -40.64 -3.47
N VAL A 518 -16.11 -41.40 -4.24
CA VAL A 518 -16.12 -42.86 -4.13
C VAL A 518 -15.46 -43.45 -5.37
N ASP A 519 -14.32 -44.10 -5.19
CA ASP A 519 -13.74 -45.02 -6.17
C ASP A 519 -14.20 -46.45 -5.81
N PRO A 520 -15.17 -47.03 -6.53
CA PRO A 520 -15.82 -48.27 -6.13
C PRO A 520 -14.95 -49.48 -6.53
N VAL A 521 -13.80 -49.62 -5.88
CA VAL A 521 -12.81 -50.67 -6.15
C VAL A 521 -13.40 -52.03 -5.78
N MET A 522 -13.85 -52.77 -6.79
CA MET A 522 -14.47 -54.09 -6.64
C MET A 522 -13.58 -55.23 -7.15
N VAL A 523 -12.74 -54.94 -8.15
CA VAL A 523 -11.83 -55.91 -8.78
C VAL A 523 -10.49 -55.22 -9.01
N SER A 524 -9.39 -55.91 -8.72
CA SER A 524 -8.04 -55.43 -8.99
C SER A 524 -7.74 -55.43 -10.50
N THR A 525 -6.74 -54.65 -10.93
CA THR A 525 -6.25 -54.67 -12.33
C THR A 525 -5.70 -56.05 -12.74
N SER A 526 -5.29 -56.88 -11.77
CA SER A 526 -4.87 -58.27 -12.01
C SER A 526 -6.03 -59.29 -11.95
N GLY A 527 -7.27 -58.83 -11.75
CA GLY A 527 -8.48 -59.66 -11.79
C GLY A 527 -8.93 -60.23 -10.44
N SER A 528 -8.16 -60.05 -9.36
CA SER A 528 -8.55 -60.46 -8.00
C SER A 528 -9.79 -59.70 -7.52
N GLN A 529 -10.78 -60.41 -6.98
CA GLN A 529 -11.96 -59.79 -6.36
C GLN A 529 -11.54 -59.11 -5.04
N LEU A 530 -11.80 -57.79 -4.93
CA LEU A 530 -11.40 -56.97 -3.78
C LEU A 530 -12.59 -56.56 -2.90
N LEU A 531 -13.81 -56.64 -3.43
CA LEU A 531 -15.04 -56.43 -2.69
C LEU A 531 -15.99 -57.62 -2.89
N PRO A 532 -16.47 -58.26 -1.81
CA PRO A 532 -17.44 -59.35 -1.93
C PRO A 532 -18.77 -58.84 -2.50
N SER A 533 -19.50 -59.70 -3.21
CA SER A 533 -20.76 -59.31 -3.86
C SER A 533 -21.82 -58.82 -2.88
N SER A 534 -21.83 -59.33 -1.65
CA SER A 534 -22.70 -58.80 -0.59
C SER A 534 -22.46 -57.31 -0.38
N ALA A 535 -21.19 -56.92 -0.19
CA ALA A 535 -20.73 -55.56 0.09
C ALA A 535 -21.06 -54.52 -1.01
N ILE A 536 -21.37 -54.95 -2.23
CA ILE A 536 -21.81 -54.07 -3.33
C ILE A 536 -23.16 -53.42 -2.97
N ARG A 537 -24.05 -54.21 -2.36
CA ARG A 537 -25.37 -53.74 -1.96
C ARG A 537 -25.27 -52.66 -0.88
N GLU A 538 -24.46 -52.86 0.15
CA GLU A 538 -24.26 -51.86 1.20
C GLU A 538 -23.60 -50.59 0.63
N LEU A 539 -22.65 -50.71 -0.30
CA LEU A 539 -22.07 -49.55 -0.98
C LEU A 539 -23.15 -48.74 -1.72
N ARG A 540 -24.02 -49.42 -2.47
CA ARG A 540 -25.13 -48.82 -3.22
C ARG A 540 -26.15 -48.15 -2.32
N GLU A 541 -26.56 -48.81 -1.24
CA GLU A 541 -27.65 -48.33 -0.39
C GLU A 541 -27.20 -47.31 0.66
N LEU A 542 -25.95 -47.39 1.15
CA LEU A 542 -25.47 -46.58 2.27
C LEU A 542 -24.54 -45.43 1.87
N LEU A 543 -23.71 -45.58 0.82
CA LEU A 543 -22.73 -44.57 0.42
C LEU A 543 -23.15 -43.75 -0.80
N LEU A 544 -23.62 -44.41 -1.87
CA LEU A 544 -23.94 -43.72 -3.14
C LEU A 544 -24.90 -42.53 -3.00
N PRO A 545 -25.96 -42.56 -2.16
CA PRO A 545 -26.86 -41.42 -1.98
C PRO A 545 -26.19 -40.16 -1.39
N HIS A 546 -25.01 -40.32 -0.78
CA HIS A 546 -24.23 -39.23 -0.19
C HIS A 546 -22.98 -38.88 -1.01
N THR A 547 -22.73 -39.60 -2.11
CA THR A 547 -21.55 -39.44 -2.94
C THR A 547 -21.62 -38.17 -3.80
N THR A 548 -20.58 -37.33 -3.70
CA THR A 548 -20.42 -36.16 -4.56
C THR A 548 -19.96 -36.57 -5.95
N VAL A 549 -18.93 -37.41 -6.06
CA VAL A 549 -18.47 -37.97 -7.34
C VAL A 549 -18.19 -39.46 -7.18
N LEU A 550 -18.87 -40.28 -7.97
CA LEU A 550 -18.56 -41.71 -8.12
C LEU A 550 -17.67 -41.89 -9.36
N THR A 551 -16.60 -42.68 -9.27
CA THR A 551 -15.64 -42.87 -10.37
C THR A 551 -15.53 -44.33 -10.82
N PRO A 552 -16.59 -45.00 -11.31
CA PRO A 552 -16.50 -46.40 -11.69
C PRO A 552 -15.80 -46.56 -13.05
N ASN A 553 -15.05 -47.63 -13.23
CA ASN A 553 -14.72 -48.13 -14.56
C ASN A 553 -15.96 -48.84 -15.16
N VAL A 554 -15.89 -49.23 -16.43
CA VAL A 554 -17.05 -49.83 -17.11
C VAL A 554 -17.48 -51.17 -16.48
N PRO A 555 -16.56 -52.13 -16.18
CA PRO A 555 -16.91 -53.31 -15.40
C PRO A 555 -17.60 -53.00 -14.06
N GLU A 556 -17.08 -52.03 -13.31
CA GLU A 556 -17.64 -51.60 -12.02
C GLU A 556 -19.03 -50.98 -12.17
N ALA A 557 -19.23 -50.14 -13.20
CA ALA A 557 -20.53 -49.55 -13.51
C ALA A 557 -21.60 -50.62 -13.80
N LYS A 558 -21.23 -51.66 -14.56
CA LYS A 558 -22.11 -52.79 -14.87
C LYS A 558 -22.45 -53.62 -13.63
N LEU A 559 -21.49 -53.87 -12.75
CA LEU A 559 -21.73 -54.56 -11.48
C LEU A 559 -22.72 -53.80 -10.59
N LEU A 560 -22.58 -52.48 -10.46
CA LEU A 560 -23.50 -51.64 -9.68
C LEU A 560 -24.94 -51.67 -10.24
N LEU A 561 -25.07 -51.63 -11.56
CA LEU A 561 -26.38 -51.70 -12.23
C LEU A 561 -27.00 -53.10 -12.13
N SER A 562 -26.18 -54.14 -12.22
CA SER A 562 -26.65 -55.53 -12.12
C SER A 562 -27.16 -55.84 -10.71
N ASP A 563 -26.48 -55.35 -9.66
CA ASP A 563 -26.96 -55.42 -8.27
C ASP A 563 -28.30 -54.68 -8.09
N ALA A 564 -28.50 -53.57 -8.81
CA ALA A 564 -29.77 -52.83 -8.82
C ALA A 564 -30.88 -53.50 -9.65
N GLY A 565 -30.63 -54.68 -10.24
CA GLY A 565 -31.60 -55.41 -11.08
C GLY A 565 -31.68 -54.94 -12.53
N THR A 566 -30.72 -54.12 -12.99
CA THR A 566 -30.66 -53.61 -14.36
C THR A 566 -29.71 -54.45 -15.20
N VAL A 567 -30.20 -55.00 -16.31
CA VAL A 567 -29.37 -55.74 -17.28
C VAL A 567 -28.67 -54.74 -18.21
N VAL A 568 -27.34 -54.76 -18.22
CA VAL A 568 -26.51 -53.86 -19.05
C VAL A 568 -25.75 -54.68 -20.09
N GLU A 569 -26.02 -54.41 -21.37
CA GLU A 569 -25.27 -54.99 -22.48
C GLU A 569 -23.82 -54.46 -22.54
N GLU A 570 -22.95 -55.15 -23.28
CA GLU A 570 -21.62 -54.60 -23.55
C GLU A 570 -21.74 -53.32 -24.42
N PRO A 571 -21.18 -52.18 -23.97
CA PRO A 571 -21.19 -50.96 -24.74
C PRO A 571 -20.37 -51.12 -26.01
N ARG A 572 -20.91 -50.64 -27.14
CA ARG A 572 -20.30 -50.76 -28.48
C ARG A 572 -19.80 -49.42 -29.01
N ASN A 573 -20.25 -48.33 -28.40
CA ASN A 573 -19.93 -46.97 -28.82
C ASN A 573 -20.02 -45.98 -27.65
N LEU A 574 -19.67 -44.74 -27.96
CA LEU A 574 -19.71 -43.61 -27.03
C LEU A 574 -21.10 -43.33 -26.43
N ASP A 575 -22.18 -43.53 -27.17
CA ASP A 575 -23.53 -43.24 -26.68
C ASP A 575 -24.00 -44.29 -25.66
N ASP A 576 -23.56 -45.53 -25.79
CA ASP A 576 -23.77 -46.57 -24.77
C ASP A 576 -23.08 -46.18 -23.44
N LEU A 577 -21.87 -45.61 -23.50
CA LEU A 577 -21.17 -45.11 -22.30
C LEU A 577 -21.92 -43.95 -21.63
N LYS A 578 -22.50 -43.04 -22.40
CA LYS A 578 -23.35 -41.95 -21.87
C LYS A 578 -24.60 -42.51 -21.20
N LYS A 579 -25.22 -43.52 -21.79
CA LYS A 579 -26.38 -44.21 -21.22
C LYS A 579 -26.01 -44.87 -19.89
N ILE A 580 -24.92 -45.62 -19.83
CA ILE A 580 -24.41 -46.23 -18.60
C ILE A 580 -24.15 -45.17 -17.52
N ALA A 581 -23.49 -44.05 -17.86
CA ALA A 581 -23.23 -42.98 -16.90
C ALA A 581 -24.53 -42.41 -16.30
N LYS A 582 -25.56 -42.23 -17.12
CA LYS A 582 -26.89 -41.77 -16.68
C LYS A 582 -27.60 -42.79 -15.79
N GLU A 583 -27.56 -44.07 -16.15
CA GLU A 583 -28.17 -45.14 -15.37
C GLU A 583 -27.47 -45.29 -14.01
N VAL A 584 -26.14 -45.27 -13.96
CA VAL A 584 -25.39 -45.34 -12.69
C VAL A 584 -25.68 -44.11 -11.81
N GLN A 585 -25.82 -42.92 -12.39
CA GLN A 585 -26.16 -41.72 -11.62
C GLN A 585 -27.54 -41.82 -10.97
N SER A 586 -28.49 -42.55 -11.58
CA SER A 586 -29.81 -42.79 -11.00
C SER A 586 -29.78 -43.59 -9.69
N LEU A 587 -28.64 -44.22 -9.35
CA LEU A 587 -28.44 -44.94 -8.09
C LEU A 587 -28.19 -44.01 -6.89
N GLY A 588 -28.04 -42.69 -7.08
CA GLY A 588 -27.90 -41.72 -5.99
C GLY A 588 -26.76 -40.70 -6.05
N PRO A 589 -25.58 -40.97 -6.66
CA PRO A 589 -24.49 -40.00 -6.67
C PRO A 589 -24.86 -38.70 -7.38
N ARG A 590 -24.31 -37.57 -6.90
CA ARG A 590 -24.54 -36.28 -7.55
C ARG A 590 -23.89 -36.21 -8.93
N TYR A 591 -22.67 -36.72 -9.05
CA TYR A 591 -21.96 -36.89 -10.31
C TYR A 591 -21.40 -38.30 -10.43
N VAL A 592 -21.32 -38.80 -11.67
CA VAL A 592 -20.69 -40.09 -12.02
C VAL A 592 -19.71 -39.88 -13.15
N LEU A 593 -18.46 -40.33 -12.96
CA LEU A 593 -17.41 -40.36 -13.97
C LEU A 593 -17.15 -41.80 -14.40
N VAL A 594 -17.77 -42.23 -15.50
CA VAL A 594 -17.48 -43.55 -16.10
C VAL A 594 -16.14 -43.48 -16.83
N LYS A 595 -15.15 -44.22 -16.31
CA LYS A 595 -13.77 -44.25 -16.81
C LYS A 595 -13.67 -45.11 -18.07
N GLY A 596 -13.17 -44.54 -19.17
CA GLY A 596 -13.11 -45.18 -20.49
C GLY A 596 -11.94 -46.14 -20.70
N GLY A 597 -10.96 -46.19 -19.78
CA GLY A 597 -9.69 -46.91 -19.98
C GLY A 597 -9.79 -48.40 -20.39
N HIS A 598 -10.89 -49.09 -20.08
CA HIS A 598 -11.12 -50.49 -20.46
C HIS A 598 -11.80 -50.66 -21.83
N LEU A 599 -12.24 -49.57 -22.45
CA LEU A 599 -12.91 -49.52 -23.74
C LEU A 599 -12.31 -48.42 -24.61
N PRO A 600 -11.05 -48.61 -25.06
CA PRO A 600 -10.47 -47.71 -26.05
C PRO A 600 -11.35 -47.68 -27.31
N LEU A 601 -11.52 -46.49 -27.86
CA LEU A 601 -12.39 -46.24 -29.00
C LEU A 601 -11.54 -45.98 -30.26
N GLN A 602 -12.14 -46.29 -31.40
CA GLN A 602 -11.73 -45.79 -32.70
C GLN A 602 -12.01 -44.28 -32.80
N LYS A 603 -11.46 -43.64 -33.84
CA LYS A 603 -11.66 -42.21 -34.10
C LYS A 603 -13.13 -41.83 -34.31
N ASP A 604 -13.94 -42.75 -34.82
CA ASP A 604 -15.38 -42.57 -35.04
C ASP A 604 -16.25 -42.76 -33.78
N GLY A 605 -15.65 -43.15 -32.64
CA GLY A 605 -16.33 -43.34 -31.36
C GLY A 605 -16.90 -44.75 -31.15
N THR A 606 -16.60 -45.71 -32.03
CA THR A 606 -16.91 -47.14 -31.82
C THR A 606 -15.82 -47.82 -30.99
N VAL A 607 -16.16 -48.90 -30.27
CA VAL A 607 -15.18 -49.65 -29.47
C VAL A 607 -14.16 -50.33 -30.38
N ALA A 608 -12.86 -50.15 -30.08
CA ALA A 608 -11.78 -50.79 -30.81
C ALA A 608 -11.69 -52.29 -30.43
N THR A 609 -11.59 -53.15 -31.43
CA THR A 609 -11.48 -54.61 -31.25
C THR A 609 -10.05 -55.11 -31.41
N ARG A 610 -9.21 -54.34 -32.11
CA ARG A 610 -7.80 -54.64 -32.35
C ARG A 610 -6.88 -53.54 -31.79
N GLU A 611 -5.63 -53.87 -31.49
CA GLU A 611 -4.66 -52.93 -30.88
C GLU A 611 -4.32 -51.72 -31.79
N GLU A 612 -4.34 -51.91 -33.11
CA GLU A 612 -4.15 -50.86 -34.10
C GLU A 612 -5.33 -49.88 -34.21
N GLU A 613 -6.52 -50.30 -33.79
CA GLU A 613 -7.75 -49.49 -33.80
C GLU A 613 -7.87 -48.58 -32.57
N LYS A 614 -7.06 -48.81 -31.54
CA LYS A 614 -7.09 -48.05 -30.28
C LYS A 614 -6.47 -46.67 -30.48
N GLU A 615 -7.31 -45.68 -30.72
CA GLU A 615 -6.89 -44.30 -30.97
C GLU A 615 -7.31 -43.33 -29.85
N LEU A 616 -8.50 -43.52 -29.30
CA LEU A 616 -9.17 -42.56 -28.43
C LEU A 616 -9.50 -43.19 -27.07
N MET A 617 -9.32 -42.42 -26.00
CA MET A 617 -9.82 -42.74 -24.68
C MET A 617 -10.83 -41.64 -24.28
N VAL A 618 -12.03 -42.04 -23.83
CA VAL A 618 -13.08 -41.10 -23.46
C VAL A 618 -13.66 -41.44 -22.10
N ASP A 619 -13.50 -40.53 -21.15
CA ASP A 619 -14.20 -40.56 -19.87
C ASP A 619 -15.50 -39.76 -19.97
N ILE A 620 -16.57 -40.27 -19.35
CA ILE A 620 -17.90 -39.64 -19.35
C ILE A 620 -18.28 -39.19 -17.96
N LEU A 621 -18.33 -37.88 -17.74
CA LEU A 621 -18.91 -37.29 -16.54
C LEU A 621 -20.38 -36.96 -16.79
N TYR A 622 -21.26 -37.46 -15.94
CA TYR A 622 -22.67 -37.10 -15.92
C TYR A 622 -23.09 -36.57 -14.55
N GLY A 623 -23.81 -35.46 -14.51
CA GLY A 623 -24.42 -34.90 -13.31
C GLY A 623 -25.15 -33.60 -13.61
N GLU A 624 -26.15 -33.27 -12.78
CA GLU A 624 -27.00 -32.08 -12.98
C GLU A 624 -27.67 -32.01 -14.37
N GLY A 625 -27.95 -33.18 -14.96
CA GLY A 625 -28.55 -33.30 -16.29
C GLY A 625 -27.59 -33.05 -17.46
N VAL A 626 -26.31 -32.79 -17.20
CA VAL A 626 -25.31 -32.47 -18.22
C VAL A 626 -24.34 -33.64 -18.41
N VAL A 627 -24.08 -33.98 -19.68
CA VAL A 627 -23.01 -34.91 -20.09
C VAL A 627 -21.77 -34.11 -20.46
N THR A 628 -20.63 -34.44 -19.88
CA THR A 628 -19.32 -33.90 -20.23
C THR A 628 -18.40 -35.02 -20.68
N GLU A 629 -17.95 -34.94 -21.93
CA GLU A 629 -16.98 -35.88 -22.50
C GLU A 629 -15.55 -35.35 -22.30
N ILE A 630 -14.65 -36.23 -21.87
CA ILE A 630 -13.24 -35.91 -21.68
C ILE A 630 -12.42 -36.84 -22.55
N ARG A 631 -11.93 -36.29 -23.66
CA ARG A 631 -11.25 -37.04 -24.72
C ARG A 631 -9.73 -36.88 -24.60
N THR A 632 -9.00 -38.00 -24.63
CA THR A 632 -7.53 -38.05 -24.72
C THR A 632 -7.11 -39.06 -25.78
N ARG A 633 -5.86 -38.97 -26.25
CA ARG A 633 -5.29 -40.02 -27.09
C ARG A 633 -5.11 -41.29 -26.25
N TYR A 634 -5.36 -42.46 -26.85
CA TYR A 634 -4.97 -43.73 -26.24
C TYR A 634 -3.44 -43.81 -26.14
N GLN A 635 -2.93 -44.19 -24.96
CA GLN A 635 -1.50 -44.30 -24.70
C GLN A 635 -1.11 -45.76 -24.57
N ARG A 636 -0.19 -46.22 -25.43
CA ARG A 636 0.38 -47.57 -25.34
C ARG A 636 1.42 -47.59 -24.22
N SER A 637 1.02 -48.05 -23.05
CA SER A 637 1.88 -48.18 -21.87
C SER A 637 1.45 -49.36 -21.00
N ARG A 638 2.42 -50.05 -20.41
CA ARG A 638 2.19 -51.05 -19.35
C ARG A 638 2.06 -50.40 -17.96
N ASN A 639 2.37 -49.11 -17.86
CA ASN A 639 2.44 -48.36 -16.61
C ASN A 639 1.10 -47.68 -16.31
N THR A 640 0.10 -48.50 -15.98
CA THR A 640 -1.29 -48.08 -15.74
C THR A 640 -1.79 -48.51 -14.35
N HIS A 641 -0.92 -49.09 -13.53
CA HIS A 641 -1.25 -49.48 -12.16
C HIS A 641 -1.56 -48.22 -11.33
N GLY A 642 -2.64 -48.29 -10.54
CA GLY A 642 -3.12 -47.20 -9.69
C GLY A 642 -3.74 -45.99 -10.39
N THR A 643 -4.03 -46.07 -11.69
CA THR A 643 -4.71 -44.98 -12.44
C THR A 643 -6.06 -44.61 -11.84
N GLY A 644 -6.86 -45.58 -11.41
CA GLY A 644 -8.16 -45.36 -10.76
C GLY A 644 -8.05 -44.60 -9.44
N CYS A 645 -7.25 -45.12 -8.50
CA CYS A 645 -7.03 -44.50 -7.20
C CYS A 645 -6.48 -43.08 -7.33
N SER A 646 -5.47 -42.92 -8.20
CA SER A 646 -4.87 -41.62 -8.50
C SER A 646 -5.88 -40.64 -9.08
N MET A 647 -6.78 -41.07 -9.97
CA MET A 647 -7.80 -40.20 -10.56
C MET A 647 -8.78 -39.70 -9.50
N ALA A 648 -9.30 -40.60 -8.65
CA ALA A 648 -10.20 -40.24 -7.57
C ALA A 648 -9.54 -39.30 -6.55
N SER A 649 -8.26 -39.53 -6.23
CA SER A 649 -7.49 -38.67 -5.33
C SER A 649 -7.16 -37.30 -5.93
N ALA A 650 -6.90 -37.21 -7.23
CA ALA A 650 -6.75 -35.93 -7.93
C ALA A 650 -8.08 -35.15 -7.95
N ILE A 651 -9.22 -35.81 -8.17
CA ILE A 651 -10.55 -35.19 -8.06
C ILE A 651 -10.80 -34.66 -6.65
N ALA A 652 -10.53 -35.50 -5.63
CA ALA A 652 -10.70 -35.12 -4.23
C ALA A 652 -9.84 -33.90 -3.86
N SER A 653 -8.58 -33.89 -4.27
CA SER A 653 -7.64 -32.79 -4.01
C SER A 653 -8.06 -31.50 -4.72
N ASN A 654 -8.48 -31.59 -5.98
CA ASN A 654 -8.96 -30.43 -6.73
C ASN A 654 -10.22 -29.83 -6.08
N ILE A 655 -11.16 -30.66 -5.63
CA ILE A 655 -12.36 -30.19 -4.91
C ILE A 655 -11.98 -29.59 -3.55
N ALA A 656 -11.03 -30.18 -2.83
CA ALA A 656 -10.54 -29.64 -1.55
C ALA A 656 -9.91 -28.25 -1.74
N ASN A 657 -9.24 -28.03 -2.87
CA ASN A 657 -8.71 -26.73 -3.30
C ASN A 657 -9.78 -25.76 -3.85
N GLY A 658 -11.07 -26.10 -3.78
CA GLY A 658 -12.18 -25.24 -4.19
C GLY A 658 -12.48 -25.23 -5.70
N ILE A 659 -11.91 -26.17 -6.47
CA ILE A 659 -12.16 -26.28 -7.91
C ILE A 659 -13.56 -26.91 -8.14
N PRO A 660 -14.43 -26.31 -8.98
CA PRO A 660 -15.72 -26.89 -9.35
C PRO A 660 -15.62 -28.31 -9.92
N VAL A 661 -16.57 -29.19 -9.61
CA VAL A 661 -16.52 -30.64 -9.92
C VAL A 661 -16.15 -30.94 -11.39
N VAL A 662 -16.81 -30.30 -12.36
CA VAL A 662 -16.54 -30.55 -13.79
C VAL A 662 -15.09 -30.19 -14.16
N GLN A 663 -14.55 -29.11 -13.59
CA GLN A 663 -13.16 -28.69 -13.82
C GLN A 663 -12.19 -29.60 -13.06
N ALA A 664 -12.51 -29.98 -11.82
CA ALA A 664 -11.71 -30.90 -11.01
C ALA A 664 -11.53 -32.26 -11.68
N VAL A 665 -12.60 -32.79 -12.29
CA VAL A 665 -12.58 -34.03 -13.06
C VAL A 665 -11.75 -33.89 -14.34
N LYS A 666 -11.95 -32.81 -15.11
CA LYS A 666 -11.13 -32.54 -16.31
C LYS A 666 -9.63 -32.47 -15.98
N SER A 667 -9.27 -31.74 -14.92
CA SER A 667 -7.88 -31.62 -14.48
C SER A 667 -7.31 -32.96 -14.01
N ALA A 668 -8.10 -33.77 -13.29
CA ALA A 668 -7.69 -35.11 -12.88
C ALA A 668 -7.44 -36.04 -14.08
N CYS A 669 -8.30 -36.05 -15.10
CA CYS A 669 -8.05 -36.84 -16.32
C CYS A 669 -6.74 -36.43 -17.01
N ARG A 670 -6.43 -35.13 -17.07
CA ARG A 670 -5.17 -34.63 -17.65
C ARG A 670 -3.95 -34.96 -16.81
N TYR A 671 -4.08 -34.96 -15.48
CA TYR A 671 -3.05 -35.42 -14.57
C TYR A 671 -2.70 -36.89 -14.81
N ILE A 672 -3.70 -37.77 -14.90
CA ILE A 672 -3.48 -39.19 -15.18
C ILE A 672 -2.88 -39.41 -16.57
N GLU A 673 -3.34 -38.68 -17.57
CA GLU A 673 -2.77 -38.72 -18.92
C GLU A 673 -1.25 -38.44 -18.90
N ALA A 674 -0.83 -37.39 -18.20
CA ALA A 674 0.58 -37.04 -18.06
C ALA A 674 1.36 -38.05 -17.20
N GLY A 675 0.75 -38.58 -16.13
CA GLY A 675 1.34 -39.59 -15.27
C GLY A 675 1.65 -40.90 -16.00
N ILE A 676 0.77 -41.35 -16.90
CA ILE A 676 1.03 -42.52 -17.76
C ILE A 676 2.14 -42.22 -18.76
N ARG A 677 2.10 -41.03 -19.39
CA ARG A 677 3.08 -40.64 -20.42
C ARG A 677 4.51 -40.57 -19.90
N THR A 678 4.67 -40.13 -18.65
CA THR A 678 5.96 -39.86 -18.02
C THR A 678 6.34 -40.93 -16.99
N ALA A 679 5.60 -42.05 -16.97
CA ALA A 679 5.80 -43.12 -16.01
C ALA A 679 7.22 -43.70 -16.06
N PRO A 680 7.90 -43.85 -14.92
CA PRO A 680 9.13 -44.62 -14.86
C PRO A 680 8.76 -46.11 -15.05
N ASP A 681 9.46 -46.81 -15.95
CA ASP A 681 9.18 -48.22 -16.24
C ASP A 681 9.66 -49.12 -15.10
N LEU A 682 8.87 -49.21 -14.03
CA LEU A 682 9.21 -49.88 -12.78
C LEU A 682 8.50 -51.24 -12.65
N GLY A 683 9.25 -52.23 -12.16
CA GLY A 683 8.74 -53.58 -11.91
C GLY A 683 8.76 -54.49 -13.14
N LYS A 684 8.11 -55.66 -13.02
CA LYS A 684 8.09 -56.70 -14.07
C LYS A 684 6.70 -56.97 -14.66
N GLY A 685 5.64 -56.49 -13.99
CA GLY A 685 4.27 -56.58 -14.46
C GLY A 685 3.73 -55.20 -14.91
N ASN A 686 2.55 -54.83 -14.41
CA ASN A 686 1.98 -53.51 -14.68
C ASN A 686 2.61 -52.48 -13.72
N GLY A 687 3.39 -51.55 -14.26
CA GLY A 687 4.08 -50.55 -13.47
C GLY A 687 3.17 -49.40 -13.03
N PRO A 688 3.59 -48.61 -12.02
CA PRO A 688 2.87 -47.43 -11.56
C PRO A 688 3.01 -46.25 -12.52
N ILE A 689 2.06 -45.30 -12.44
CA ILE A 689 2.20 -44.01 -13.12
C ILE A 689 3.28 -43.13 -12.43
N ASN A 690 3.76 -42.10 -13.13
CA ASN A 690 4.56 -41.05 -12.48
C ASN A 690 3.63 -40.11 -11.69
N HIS A 691 3.60 -40.26 -10.37
CA HIS A 691 2.76 -39.41 -9.50
C HIS A 691 3.32 -38.00 -9.29
N PHE A 692 4.56 -37.70 -9.67
CA PHE A 692 5.22 -36.41 -9.38
C PHE A 692 5.60 -35.66 -10.66
N HIS A 693 4.97 -35.99 -11.79
CA HIS A 693 5.26 -35.40 -13.11
C HIS A 693 5.02 -33.89 -13.19
N SER A 694 4.33 -33.30 -12.20
CA SER A 694 3.96 -31.89 -12.13
C SER A 694 4.54 -31.16 -10.93
N THR A 695 5.44 -31.82 -10.18
CA THR A 695 6.09 -31.25 -8.99
C THR A 695 7.60 -31.28 -9.14
N TYR A 696 8.28 -30.32 -8.53
CA TYR A 696 9.74 -30.29 -8.43
C TYR A 696 10.16 -29.98 -7.00
N THR A 697 11.36 -30.43 -6.64
CA THR A 697 11.96 -30.17 -5.33
C THR A 697 13.09 -29.18 -5.51
N LEU A 698 13.15 -28.17 -4.63
CA LEU A 698 14.29 -27.26 -4.58
C LEU A 698 15.53 -27.96 -4.00
N PRO A 699 16.74 -27.61 -4.45
CA PRO A 699 17.97 -28.21 -3.94
C PRO A 699 18.40 -27.65 -2.56
N PHE A 700 17.63 -26.74 -1.98
CA PHE A 700 17.89 -26.11 -0.68
C PHE A 700 16.58 -25.95 0.11
N ALA A 701 16.70 -25.85 1.43
CA ALA A 701 15.59 -25.51 2.31
C ALA A 701 15.34 -24.00 2.32
N PRO A 702 14.09 -23.54 2.53
CA PRO A 702 13.81 -22.11 2.69
C PRO A 702 14.68 -21.47 3.79
N GLY A 703 15.35 -20.35 3.47
CA GLY A 703 16.28 -19.66 4.36
C GLY A 703 17.73 -20.11 4.27
N HIS A 704 18.05 -21.05 3.37
CA HIS A 704 19.39 -21.58 3.15
C HIS A 704 19.85 -21.48 1.68
N PHE A 705 19.24 -20.63 0.86
CA PHE A 705 19.64 -20.43 -0.53
C PHE A 705 21.03 -19.80 -0.68
N VAL A 706 21.37 -18.78 0.10
CA VAL A 706 22.68 -18.11 0.04
C VAL A 706 23.78 -19.05 0.52
N GLU A 707 23.52 -19.79 1.60
CA GLU A 707 24.43 -20.86 2.07
C GLU A 707 24.64 -21.91 0.97
N TYR A 708 23.55 -22.44 0.41
CA TYR A 708 23.60 -23.36 -0.71
C TYR A 708 24.42 -22.79 -1.88
N LEU A 709 24.17 -21.54 -2.28
CA LEU A 709 24.85 -20.87 -3.40
C LEU A 709 26.36 -20.78 -3.15
N LEU A 710 26.79 -20.33 -1.98
CA LEU A 710 28.21 -20.15 -1.66
C LEU A 710 28.93 -21.50 -1.43
N GLU A 711 28.23 -22.53 -0.97
CA GLU A 711 28.82 -23.84 -0.71
C GLU A 711 29.00 -24.72 -1.96
N ARG A 712 28.38 -24.33 -3.08
CA ARG A 712 28.41 -25.07 -4.33
C ARG A 712 29.84 -25.27 -4.87
N PRO A 713 30.20 -26.49 -5.35
CA PRO A 713 31.53 -26.75 -5.89
C PRO A 713 31.96 -25.85 -7.06
N ASP A 714 31.02 -25.46 -7.91
CA ASP A 714 31.25 -24.59 -9.07
C ASP A 714 31.31 -23.09 -8.72
N VAL A 715 30.89 -22.71 -7.51
CA VAL A 715 30.94 -21.32 -6.99
C VAL A 715 32.17 -21.09 -6.13
N LYS A 716 32.55 -22.05 -5.27
CA LYS A 716 33.62 -21.94 -4.27
C LYS A 716 34.93 -21.38 -4.80
N GLY A 717 35.35 -21.79 -6.00
CA GLY A 717 36.58 -21.31 -6.63
C GLY A 717 36.54 -19.79 -6.86
N ALA A 718 35.57 -19.34 -7.65
CA ALA A 718 35.40 -17.91 -7.94
C ALA A 718 35.14 -17.08 -6.68
N TRP A 719 34.35 -17.60 -5.74
CA TRP A 719 34.06 -16.92 -4.47
C TRP A 719 35.31 -16.68 -3.64
N ARG A 720 36.15 -17.71 -3.50
CA ARG A 720 37.43 -17.58 -2.78
C ARG A 720 38.38 -16.63 -3.51
N ASP A 721 38.48 -16.72 -4.84
CA ASP A 721 39.38 -15.86 -5.61
C ASP A 721 38.98 -14.37 -5.49
N HIS A 722 37.70 -14.06 -5.34
CA HIS A 722 37.22 -12.71 -5.00
C HIS A 722 37.47 -12.34 -3.53
N THR A 723 37.03 -13.17 -2.59
CA THR A 723 37.02 -12.81 -1.17
C THR A 723 38.38 -12.93 -0.49
N GLU A 724 39.26 -13.82 -0.93
CA GLU A 724 40.63 -14.03 -0.42
C GLU A 724 41.70 -13.46 -1.36
N HIS A 725 41.33 -12.47 -2.17
CA HIS A 725 42.22 -11.88 -3.17
C HIS A 725 43.49 -11.26 -2.56
N ALA A 726 44.60 -11.26 -3.32
CA ALA A 726 45.89 -10.72 -2.85
C ALA A 726 45.82 -9.22 -2.51
N PHE A 727 45.03 -8.45 -3.26
CA PHE A 727 44.77 -7.03 -2.98
C PHE A 727 44.15 -6.84 -1.58
N VAL A 728 43.16 -7.67 -1.25
CA VAL A 728 42.45 -7.66 0.04
C VAL A 728 43.37 -8.10 1.18
N ALA A 729 44.20 -9.13 0.95
CA ALA A 729 45.21 -9.56 1.91
C ALA A 729 46.21 -8.41 2.22
N ALA A 730 46.72 -7.73 1.19
CA ALA A 730 47.63 -6.60 1.34
C ALA A 730 47.00 -5.39 2.04
N LEU A 731 45.68 -5.18 1.88
CA LEU A 731 44.90 -4.19 2.62
C LEU A 731 44.89 -4.52 4.12
N GLY A 732 44.63 -5.79 4.46
CA GLY A 732 44.66 -6.28 5.85
C GLY A 732 46.05 -6.22 6.50
N ASP A 733 47.10 -6.52 5.74
CA ASP A 733 48.49 -6.45 6.21
C ASP A 733 49.03 -5.01 6.29
N GLY A 734 48.33 -4.05 5.68
CA GLY A 734 48.78 -2.65 5.56
C GLY A 734 50.00 -2.50 4.64
N THR A 735 50.19 -3.42 3.69
CA THR A 735 51.30 -3.48 2.74
C THR A 735 50.92 -3.06 1.32
N LEU A 736 49.62 -2.89 1.06
CA LEU A 736 49.12 -2.43 -0.23
C LEU A 736 49.76 -1.07 -0.59
N PRO A 737 50.26 -0.85 -1.82
CA PRO A 737 50.75 0.45 -2.23
C PRO A 737 49.66 1.50 -2.24
N LEU A 738 49.98 2.71 -1.76
CA LEU A 738 49.00 3.78 -1.67
C LEU A 738 48.41 4.16 -3.04
N GLU A 739 49.21 4.17 -4.10
CA GLU A 739 48.74 4.51 -5.45
C GLU A 739 47.80 3.46 -6.04
N SER A 740 48.02 2.17 -5.75
CA SER A 740 47.07 1.09 -6.07
C SER A 740 45.73 1.28 -5.37
N PHE A 741 45.77 1.66 -4.08
CA PHE A 741 44.56 1.94 -3.31
C PHE A 741 43.81 3.18 -3.81
N LYS A 742 44.53 4.26 -4.13
CA LYS A 742 43.95 5.46 -4.74
C LYS A 742 43.28 5.15 -6.09
N TYR A 743 43.95 4.38 -6.95
CA TYR A 743 43.39 3.98 -8.23
C TYR A 743 42.12 3.14 -8.06
N TYR A 744 42.13 2.18 -7.13
CA TYR A 744 40.93 1.43 -6.75
C TYR A 744 39.78 2.37 -6.30
N LEU A 745 40.03 3.33 -5.41
CA LEU A 745 38.99 4.26 -4.94
C LEU A 745 38.39 5.13 -6.06
N ILE A 746 39.21 5.56 -7.03
CA ILE A 746 38.73 6.29 -8.21
C ILE A 746 37.78 5.41 -9.02
N GLN A 747 38.19 4.17 -9.29
CA GLN A 747 37.41 3.24 -10.09
C GLN A 747 36.13 2.78 -9.36
N ASP A 748 36.20 2.63 -8.04
CA ASP A 748 35.04 2.33 -7.20
C ASP A 748 34.00 3.47 -7.22
N TYR A 749 34.46 4.74 -7.20
CA TYR A 749 33.55 5.88 -7.41
C TYR A 749 32.82 5.81 -8.76
N LEU A 750 33.53 5.47 -9.84
CA LEU A 750 32.93 5.31 -11.18
C LEU A 750 31.99 4.09 -11.24
N TYR A 751 32.36 2.99 -10.59
CA TYR A 751 31.52 1.81 -10.43
C TYR A 751 30.21 2.16 -9.72
N LEU A 752 30.26 2.90 -8.60
CA LEU A 752 29.09 3.29 -7.82
C LEU A 752 28.08 4.12 -8.62
N VAL A 753 28.53 4.93 -9.60
CA VAL A 753 27.62 5.61 -10.54
C VAL A 753 26.81 4.61 -11.35
N GLN A 754 27.46 3.56 -11.88
CA GLN A 754 26.76 2.52 -12.65
C GLN A 754 25.95 1.59 -11.74
N PHE A 755 26.41 1.33 -10.52
CA PHE A 755 25.68 0.57 -9.51
C PHE A 755 24.40 1.29 -9.07
N ALA A 756 24.43 2.63 -8.97
CA ALA A 756 23.24 3.44 -8.77
C ALA A 756 22.26 3.32 -9.96
N ARG A 757 22.76 3.27 -11.20
CA ARG A 757 21.92 3.00 -12.39
C ARG A 757 21.31 1.59 -12.36
N ALA A 758 22.06 0.58 -11.93
CA ALA A 758 21.56 -0.78 -11.77
C ALA A 758 20.45 -0.85 -10.71
N ASN A 759 20.60 -0.16 -9.57
CA ASN A 759 19.55 -0.06 -8.56
C ASN A 759 18.34 0.77 -9.00
N ALA A 760 18.54 1.82 -9.82
CA ALA A 760 17.44 2.51 -10.47
C ALA A 760 16.68 1.59 -11.46
N LEU A 761 17.39 0.70 -12.17
CA LEU A 761 16.77 -0.32 -13.01
C LEU A 761 16.03 -1.38 -12.17
N ALA A 762 16.57 -1.76 -11.01
CA ALA A 762 15.87 -2.62 -10.05
C ALA A 762 14.57 -1.95 -9.56
N SER A 763 14.60 -0.64 -9.29
CA SER A 763 13.41 0.16 -8.99
C SER A 763 12.40 0.12 -10.13
N TYR A 764 12.83 0.30 -11.38
CA TYR A 764 11.95 0.22 -12.55
C TYR A 764 11.28 -1.15 -12.70
N LYS A 765 12.01 -2.24 -12.40
CA LYS A 765 11.48 -3.62 -12.51
C LYS A 765 10.64 -4.06 -11.32
N ALA A 766 10.71 -3.36 -10.19
CA ALA A 766 9.95 -3.72 -9.02
C ALA A 766 8.44 -3.60 -9.28
N LYS A 767 7.68 -4.63 -8.87
CA LYS A 767 6.23 -4.72 -9.12
C LYS A 767 5.38 -4.06 -8.03
N THR A 768 6.01 -3.60 -6.95
CA THR A 768 5.33 -3.01 -5.78
C THR A 768 5.98 -1.69 -5.41
N MET A 769 5.19 -0.75 -4.88
CA MET A 769 5.72 0.54 -4.44
C MET A 769 6.76 0.40 -3.32
N GLU A 770 6.61 -0.63 -2.47
CA GLU A 770 7.61 -0.99 -1.47
C GLU A 770 8.96 -1.36 -2.10
N GLY A 771 8.97 -2.20 -3.14
CA GLY A 771 10.20 -2.57 -3.85
C GLY A 771 10.80 -1.41 -4.66
N ILE A 772 9.96 -0.55 -5.24
CA ILE A 772 10.37 0.69 -5.89
C ILE A 772 11.08 1.60 -4.89
N ALA A 773 10.43 1.89 -3.75
CA ALA A 773 10.97 2.77 -2.72
C ALA A 773 12.25 2.21 -2.10
N ALA A 774 12.32 0.90 -1.84
CA ALA A 774 13.52 0.25 -1.32
C ALA A 774 14.71 0.41 -2.28
N SER A 775 14.51 0.13 -3.58
CA SER A 775 15.57 0.26 -4.59
C SER A 775 15.99 1.72 -4.81
N ALA A 776 15.03 2.65 -4.84
CA ALA A 776 15.31 4.08 -4.91
C ALA A 776 16.04 4.61 -3.66
N GLY A 777 15.73 4.04 -2.49
CA GLY A 777 16.45 4.31 -1.24
C GLY A 777 17.93 3.95 -1.34
N ILE A 778 18.27 2.82 -1.98
CA ILE A 778 19.67 2.43 -2.23
C ILE A 778 20.37 3.46 -3.13
N VAL A 779 19.71 3.97 -4.18
CA VAL A 779 20.27 5.02 -5.03
C VAL A 779 20.60 6.29 -4.23
N LEU A 780 19.69 6.71 -3.35
CA LEU A 780 19.92 7.86 -2.48
C LEU A 780 21.01 7.61 -1.44
N HIS A 781 21.14 6.38 -0.94
CA HIS A 781 22.21 5.98 -0.04
C HIS A 781 23.57 6.03 -0.76
N ILE A 782 23.69 5.45 -1.96
CA ILE A 782 24.90 5.54 -2.79
C ILE A 782 25.30 7.00 -3.02
N HIS A 783 24.34 7.88 -3.32
CA HIS A 783 24.63 9.31 -3.49
C HIS A 783 25.27 9.95 -2.24
N ARG A 784 24.82 9.58 -1.04
CA ARG A 784 25.37 10.08 0.23
C ARG A 784 26.74 9.48 0.52
N GLU A 785 26.90 8.17 0.33
CA GLU A 785 28.17 7.47 0.53
C GLU A 785 29.26 7.94 -0.42
N MET A 786 28.90 8.24 -1.68
CA MET A 786 29.83 8.81 -2.64
C MET A 786 30.41 10.16 -2.18
N ALA A 787 29.66 10.96 -1.40
CA ALA A 787 30.19 12.19 -0.81
C ALA A 787 31.23 11.91 0.29
N LEU A 788 31.04 10.83 1.07
CA LEU A 788 32.02 10.37 2.06
C LEU A 788 33.28 9.78 1.39
N HIS A 789 33.11 9.06 0.27
CA HIS A 789 34.22 8.61 -0.56
C HIS A 789 35.04 9.77 -1.09
N ILE A 790 34.41 10.85 -1.59
CA ILE A 790 35.13 12.06 -2.03
C ILE A 790 35.94 12.65 -0.87
N ASN A 791 35.34 12.82 0.31
CA ASN A 791 36.05 13.35 1.48
C ASN A 791 37.23 12.44 1.91
N TYR A 792 37.08 11.13 1.76
CA TYR A 792 38.16 10.17 2.03
C TYR A 792 39.29 10.30 1.00
N CYS A 793 38.94 10.45 -0.29
CA CYS A 793 39.87 10.70 -1.38
C CYS A 793 40.63 12.04 -1.24
N GLU A 794 39.98 13.09 -0.74
CA GLU A 794 40.61 14.37 -0.42
C GLU A 794 41.73 14.21 0.64
N GLY A 795 41.54 13.32 1.62
CA GLY A 795 42.56 12.96 2.60
C GLY A 795 43.83 12.35 1.99
N PHE A 796 43.74 11.84 0.77
CA PHE A 796 44.86 11.32 -0.02
C PHE A 796 45.35 12.28 -1.12
N GLY A 797 44.81 13.51 -1.15
CA GLY A 797 45.18 14.56 -2.10
C GLY A 797 44.51 14.46 -3.47
N MET A 798 43.39 13.73 -3.59
CA MET A 798 42.64 13.62 -4.85
C MET A 798 41.41 14.54 -4.82
N THR A 799 41.25 15.37 -5.85
CA THR A 799 40.07 16.24 -5.98
C THR A 799 38.93 15.52 -6.73
N LYS A 800 37.68 15.92 -6.45
CA LYS A 800 36.51 15.40 -7.17
C LYS A 800 36.64 15.52 -8.70
N ALA A 801 37.17 16.64 -9.18
CA ALA A 801 37.34 16.89 -10.62
C ALA A 801 38.33 15.91 -11.26
N GLU A 802 39.39 15.52 -10.55
CA GLU A 802 40.36 14.51 -11.02
C GLU A 802 39.74 13.11 -11.06
N ILE A 803 38.92 12.77 -10.06
CA ILE A 803 38.19 11.49 -10.03
C ILE A 803 37.21 11.40 -11.21
N GLU A 804 36.41 12.44 -11.44
CA GLU A 804 35.40 12.48 -12.51
C GLU A 804 36.01 12.57 -13.92
N ALA A 805 37.26 13.03 -14.04
CA ALA A 805 37.98 13.06 -15.31
C ALA A 805 38.67 11.72 -15.66
N CYS A 806 38.75 10.78 -14.72
CA CYS A 806 39.36 9.47 -14.95
C CYS A 806 38.46 8.58 -15.81
N GLU A 807 39.06 7.79 -16.70
CA GLU A 807 38.33 6.83 -17.54
C GLU A 807 37.99 5.55 -16.74
N GLU A 808 36.80 4.97 -16.98
CA GLU A 808 36.46 3.63 -16.49
C GLU A 808 37.50 2.63 -17.00
N SER A 809 38.14 1.87 -16.11
CA SER A 809 39.04 0.80 -16.50
C SER A 809 38.30 -0.28 -17.29
N GLN A 810 39.04 -1.16 -17.97
CA GLN A 810 38.44 -2.31 -18.66
C GLN A 810 37.69 -3.22 -17.68
N ALA A 811 38.21 -3.42 -16.47
CA ALA A 811 37.56 -4.23 -15.44
C ALA A 811 36.27 -3.56 -14.93
N CYS A 812 36.31 -2.27 -14.62
CA CYS A 812 35.14 -1.49 -14.20
C CYS A 812 34.06 -1.50 -15.29
N THR A 813 34.45 -1.26 -16.55
CA THR A 813 33.55 -1.31 -17.70
C THR A 813 32.94 -2.70 -17.85
N ALA A 814 33.75 -3.76 -17.89
CA ALA A 814 33.27 -5.13 -18.08
C ALA A 814 32.26 -5.53 -16.99
N TYR A 815 32.57 -5.22 -15.72
CA TYR A 815 31.68 -5.56 -14.62
C TYR A 815 30.36 -4.77 -14.70
N THR A 816 30.43 -3.45 -14.81
CA THR A 816 29.23 -2.61 -14.81
C THR A 816 28.33 -2.86 -16.02
N ARG A 817 28.92 -3.10 -17.21
CA ARG A 817 28.16 -3.48 -18.40
C ARG A 817 27.53 -4.85 -18.25
N TYR A 818 28.21 -5.83 -17.64
CA TYR A 818 27.61 -7.13 -17.36
C TYR A 818 26.39 -7.03 -16.44
N VAL A 819 26.50 -6.31 -15.32
CA VAL A 819 25.39 -6.13 -14.36
C VAL A 819 24.20 -5.43 -15.03
N LEU A 820 24.45 -4.37 -15.80
CA LEU A 820 23.40 -3.65 -16.52
C LEU A 820 22.81 -4.46 -17.67
N ASP A 821 23.58 -5.28 -18.36
CA ASP A 821 23.12 -6.17 -19.43
C ASP A 821 22.22 -7.28 -18.89
N ILE A 822 22.61 -7.96 -17.80
CA ILE A 822 21.73 -8.87 -17.06
C ILE A 822 20.48 -8.12 -16.61
N GLY A 823 20.65 -6.92 -16.06
CA GLY A 823 19.53 -6.05 -15.72
C GLY A 823 18.62 -5.79 -16.91
N GLN A 824 19.10 -5.56 -18.12
CA GLN A 824 18.24 -5.25 -19.25
C GLN A 824 17.58 -6.50 -19.85
N SER A 825 18.34 -7.59 -19.96
CA SER A 825 17.93 -8.82 -20.64
C SER A 825 17.12 -9.79 -19.76
N GLU A 826 17.32 -9.77 -18.44
CA GLU A 826 16.74 -10.74 -17.50
C GLU A 826 15.71 -10.10 -16.54
N ASP A 827 15.17 -10.93 -15.63
CA ASP A 827 14.23 -10.49 -14.60
C ASP A 827 14.90 -9.71 -13.45
N TRP A 828 14.08 -9.25 -12.50
CA TRP A 828 14.55 -8.51 -11.34
C TRP A 828 15.45 -9.35 -10.42
N LEU A 829 15.20 -10.65 -10.26
CA LEU A 829 15.99 -11.50 -9.37
C LEU A 829 17.38 -11.76 -9.95
N ALA A 830 17.48 -11.98 -11.25
CA ALA A 830 18.77 -12.09 -11.95
C ALA A 830 19.64 -10.85 -11.77
N LEU A 831 19.04 -9.65 -11.81
CA LEU A 831 19.73 -8.39 -11.51
C LEU A 831 20.19 -8.33 -10.05
N GLN A 832 19.37 -8.76 -9.08
CA GLN A 832 19.81 -8.83 -7.69
C GLN A 832 20.98 -9.83 -7.51
N ILE A 833 20.92 -10.97 -8.19
CA ILE A 833 21.97 -12.00 -8.15
C ILE A 833 23.28 -11.51 -8.79
N SER A 834 23.23 -10.71 -9.87
CA SER A 834 24.46 -10.15 -10.46
C SER A 834 25.11 -9.06 -9.60
N MET A 835 24.34 -8.40 -8.73
CA MET A 835 24.83 -7.42 -7.75
C MET A 835 25.25 -8.07 -6.41
N ALA A 836 24.81 -9.29 -6.15
CA ALA A 836 25.02 -9.96 -4.86
C ALA A 836 26.51 -10.19 -4.48
N PRO A 837 27.43 -10.51 -5.41
CA PRO A 837 28.85 -10.65 -5.06
C PRO A 837 29.44 -9.38 -4.45
N CYS A 838 29.09 -8.21 -4.96
CA CYS A 838 29.52 -6.92 -4.39
C CYS A 838 29.03 -6.76 -2.95
N LEU A 839 27.72 -6.90 -2.72
CA LEU A 839 27.13 -6.71 -1.40
C LEU A 839 27.62 -7.74 -0.38
N ILE A 840 27.53 -9.03 -0.70
CA ILE A 840 27.83 -10.11 0.24
C ILE A 840 29.34 -10.27 0.40
N GLY A 841 30.10 -10.14 -0.69
CA GLY A 841 31.54 -10.40 -0.73
C GLY A 841 32.33 -9.37 0.08
N TYR A 842 32.02 -8.08 -0.07
CA TYR A 842 32.67 -7.03 0.73
C TYR A 842 32.36 -7.16 2.22
N GLY A 843 31.12 -7.51 2.57
CA GLY A 843 30.75 -7.80 3.96
C GLY A 843 31.51 -9.00 4.54
N GLU A 844 31.68 -10.07 3.77
CA GLU A 844 32.45 -11.26 4.17
C GLU A 844 33.95 -10.95 4.33
N ILE A 845 34.53 -10.24 3.36
CA ILE A 845 35.92 -9.76 3.39
C ILE A 845 36.19 -8.96 4.66
N ALA A 846 35.38 -7.92 4.88
CA ALA A 846 35.61 -6.99 5.99
C ALA A 846 35.41 -7.68 7.34
N LYS A 847 34.36 -8.51 7.47
CA LYS A 847 34.12 -9.31 8.68
C LYS A 847 35.28 -10.25 8.98
N ARG A 848 35.84 -10.92 7.97
CA ARG A 848 37.01 -11.81 8.12
C ARG A 848 38.24 -11.02 8.57
N LEU A 849 38.60 -9.95 7.87
CA LEU A 849 39.77 -9.12 8.20
C LEU A 849 39.63 -8.44 9.57
N HIS A 850 38.44 -7.95 9.92
CA HIS A 850 38.21 -7.33 11.22
C HIS A 850 38.34 -8.35 12.37
N ALA A 851 37.88 -9.58 12.16
CA ALA A 851 37.93 -10.65 13.16
C ALA A 851 39.31 -11.34 13.27
N ASP A 852 40.12 -11.34 12.21
CA ASP A 852 41.44 -11.99 12.21
C ASP A 852 42.45 -11.21 13.07
N PRO A 853 43.01 -11.83 14.14
CA PRO A 853 44.04 -11.19 14.96
C PRO A 853 45.33 -10.83 14.20
N LYS A 854 45.58 -11.42 13.03
CA LYS A 854 46.76 -11.15 12.20
C LYS A 854 46.64 -9.85 11.41
N THR A 855 45.43 -9.33 11.21
CA THR A 855 45.21 -8.10 10.45
C THR A 855 45.81 -6.91 11.21
N LYS A 856 46.61 -6.10 10.49
CA LYS A 856 47.32 -4.96 11.07
C LYS A 856 46.33 -3.82 11.34
N ARG A 857 46.18 -3.46 12.62
CA ARG A 857 45.29 -2.37 13.07
C ARG A 857 46.05 -1.06 13.28
N GLU A 858 47.10 -1.09 14.09
CA GLU A 858 47.89 0.10 14.41
C GLU A 858 48.76 0.51 13.22
N GLY A 859 48.66 1.79 12.81
CA GLY A 859 49.42 2.34 11.69
C GLY A 859 49.02 1.79 10.31
N ASN A 860 47.89 1.08 10.20
CA ASN A 860 47.33 0.68 8.90
C ASN A 860 46.46 1.81 8.35
N ILE A 861 46.93 2.45 7.28
CA ILE A 861 46.22 3.57 6.63
C ILE A 861 44.90 3.15 5.96
N TYR A 862 44.67 1.85 5.79
CA TYR A 862 43.46 1.28 5.18
C TYR A 862 42.45 0.77 6.21
N TRP A 863 42.77 0.79 7.50
CA TRP A 863 41.91 0.22 8.55
C TRP A 863 40.49 0.78 8.52
N LYS A 864 40.34 2.08 8.24
CA LYS A 864 39.03 2.75 8.13
C LYS A 864 38.13 2.16 7.04
N TRP A 865 38.72 1.65 5.95
CA TRP A 865 37.96 0.95 4.92
C TRP A 865 37.33 -0.32 5.50
N ILE A 866 38.10 -1.13 6.25
CA ILE A 866 37.60 -2.35 6.90
C ILE A 866 36.48 -2.01 7.88
N GLU A 867 36.65 -0.95 8.69
CA GLU A 867 35.64 -0.48 9.65
C GLU A 867 34.31 -0.10 8.99
N ASN A 868 34.35 0.56 7.83
CA ASN A 868 33.13 0.97 7.12
C ASN A 868 32.28 -0.23 6.68
N TYR A 869 32.89 -1.34 6.23
CA TYR A 869 32.15 -2.51 5.75
C TYR A 869 31.73 -3.49 6.87
N VAL A 870 32.18 -3.28 8.11
CA VAL A 870 31.64 -3.96 9.30
C VAL A 870 30.71 -3.07 10.13
N ALA A 871 30.46 -1.85 9.68
CA ALA A 871 29.52 -0.94 10.32
C ALA A 871 28.08 -1.48 10.23
N ASP A 872 27.22 -1.00 11.15
CA ASP A 872 25.86 -1.50 11.32
C ASP A 872 25.00 -1.31 10.07
N ASP A 873 25.20 -0.21 9.34
CA ASP A 873 24.48 0.10 8.10
C ASP A 873 24.80 -0.86 6.97
N TYR A 874 26.09 -1.15 6.74
CA TYR A 874 26.50 -2.12 5.73
C TYR A 874 26.09 -3.55 6.12
N THR A 875 26.27 -3.92 7.39
CA THR A 875 25.86 -5.24 7.89
C THR A 875 24.36 -5.48 7.77
N GLU A 876 23.54 -4.47 8.04
CA GLU A 876 22.09 -4.55 7.83
C GLU A 876 21.75 -4.61 6.33
N ALA A 877 22.47 -3.88 5.47
CA ALA A 877 22.30 -3.99 4.01
C ALA A 877 22.57 -5.41 3.50
N VAL A 878 23.66 -6.05 3.95
CA VAL A 878 23.97 -7.46 3.62
C VAL A 878 22.84 -8.38 4.05
N LYS A 879 22.38 -8.25 5.30
CA LYS A 879 21.30 -9.07 5.86
C LYS A 879 19.99 -8.90 5.09
N VAL A 880 19.61 -7.66 4.77
CA VAL A 880 18.40 -7.36 3.99
C VAL A 880 18.52 -7.90 2.57
N GLY A 881 19.67 -7.71 1.92
CA GLY A 881 19.94 -8.24 0.58
C GLY A 881 19.89 -9.77 0.54
N SER A 882 20.56 -10.45 1.47
CA SER A 882 20.50 -11.92 1.58
C SER A 882 19.08 -12.41 1.84
N ALA A 883 18.35 -11.81 2.78
CA ALA A 883 16.96 -12.19 3.07
C ALA A 883 16.04 -12.01 1.85
N LEU A 884 16.32 -11.02 1.01
CA LEU A 884 15.60 -10.78 -0.23
C LEU A 884 15.87 -11.87 -1.26
N LEU A 885 17.13 -12.30 -1.42
CA LEU A 885 17.48 -13.44 -2.27
C LEU A 885 16.81 -14.73 -1.78
N GLU A 886 16.86 -15.00 -0.48
CA GLU A 886 16.20 -16.15 0.16
C GLU A 886 14.71 -16.22 -0.17
N LYS A 887 14.02 -15.08 0.03
CA LYS A 887 12.58 -14.97 -0.22
C LYS A 887 12.20 -15.26 -1.67
N HIS A 888 13.03 -14.83 -2.62
CA HIS A 888 12.70 -14.94 -4.04
C HIS A 888 13.20 -16.24 -4.68
N ALA A 889 14.26 -16.86 -4.14
CA ALA A 889 14.81 -18.11 -4.64
C ALA A 889 13.85 -19.29 -4.46
N VAL A 890 13.09 -19.34 -3.36
CA VAL A 890 12.11 -20.42 -3.10
C VAL A 890 10.93 -20.45 -4.08
N LEU A 891 10.75 -19.39 -4.87
CA LEU A 891 9.70 -19.28 -5.89
C LEU A 891 10.17 -19.73 -7.28
N GLN A 892 11.44 -20.11 -7.42
CA GLN A 892 12.03 -20.45 -8.71
C GLN A 892 11.99 -21.95 -8.98
N SER A 893 12.01 -22.32 -10.25
CA SER A 893 12.23 -23.72 -10.64
C SER A 893 13.70 -24.10 -10.43
N PRO A 894 14.03 -25.38 -10.20
CA PRO A 894 15.42 -25.83 -10.11
C PRO A 894 16.26 -25.45 -11.32
N HIS A 895 15.66 -25.46 -12.51
CA HIS A 895 16.35 -25.01 -13.73
C HIS A 895 16.72 -23.51 -13.66
N ARG A 896 15.79 -22.66 -13.20
CA ARG A 896 16.06 -21.23 -13.04
C ARG A 896 17.14 -20.97 -11.98
N ILE A 897 17.17 -21.76 -10.90
CA ILE A 897 18.25 -21.69 -9.90
C ILE A 897 19.63 -21.92 -10.55
N GLU A 898 19.76 -22.90 -11.45
CA GLU A 898 21.03 -23.14 -12.16
C GLU A 898 21.45 -21.96 -13.06
N GLU A 899 20.51 -21.26 -13.68
CA GLU A 899 20.80 -20.04 -14.45
C GLU A 899 21.29 -18.91 -13.55
N LEU A 900 20.61 -18.68 -12.42
CA LEU A 900 21.00 -17.66 -11.45
C LEU A 900 22.39 -17.93 -10.86
N VAL A 901 22.73 -19.19 -10.58
CA VAL A 901 24.08 -19.56 -10.12
C VAL A 901 25.15 -19.17 -11.14
N LYS A 902 24.91 -19.39 -12.44
CA LYS A 902 25.87 -19.00 -13.49
C LYS A 902 26.08 -17.49 -13.54
N ILE A 903 25.00 -16.71 -13.35
CA ILE A 903 25.07 -15.25 -13.25
C ILE A 903 25.92 -14.84 -12.05
N PHE A 904 25.68 -15.45 -10.89
CA PHE A 904 26.46 -15.20 -9.68
C PHE A 904 27.95 -15.51 -9.88
N ILE A 905 28.29 -16.67 -10.45
CA ILE A 905 29.68 -17.07 -10.74
C ILE A 905 30.36 -16.04 -11.65
N HIS A 906 29.68 -15.61 -12.71
CA HIS A 906 30.25 -14.66 -13.65
C HIS A 906 30.45 -13.28 -13.02
N ALA A 907 29.46 -12.78 -12.28
CA ALA A 907 29.58 -11.52 -11.53
C ALA A 907 30.71 -11.58 -10.48
N THR A 908 30.88 -12.71 -9.80
CA THR A 908 31.97 -12.93 -8.84
C THR A 908 33.35 -12.87 -9.53
N LYS A 909 33.48 -13.41 -10.74
CA LYS A 909 34.73 -13.29 -11.52
C LYS A 909 35.01 -11.85 -11.95
N MET A 910 33.96 -11.07 -12.24
CA MET A 910 34.11 -9.65 -12.57
C MET A 910 34.60 -8.85 -11.37
N GLU A 911 34.15 -9.18 -10.15
CA GLU A 911 34.70 -8.64 -8.90
C GLU A 911 36.17 -9.00 -8.69
N THR A 912 36.59 -10.23 -8.98
CA THR A 912 38.02 -10.60 -8.98
C THR A 912 38.82 -9.72 -9.93
N GLY A 913 38.33 -9.53 -11.16
CA GLY A 913 38.97 -8.63 -12.14
C GLY A 913 39.01 -7.16 -11.68
N PHE A 914 38.04 -6.73 -10.87
CA PHE A 914 38.03 -5.40 -10.25
C PHE A 914 39.15 -5.26 -9.21
N TRP A 915 39.44 -6.32 -8.44
CA TRP A 915 40.62 -6.34 -7.56
C TRP A 915 41.94 -6.41 -8.33
N ASP A 916 42.00 -7.22 -9.39
CA ASP A 916 43.18 -7.34 -10.26
C ASP A 916 43.60 -5.98 -10.83
N MET A 917 42.64 -5.15 -11.25
CA MET A 917 42.89 -3.78 -11.70
C MET A 917 43.63 -2.93 -10.65
N GLY A 918 43.26 -3.03 -9.38
CA GLY A 918 43.98 -2.36 -8.29
C GLY A 918 45.37 -2.97 -8.05
N GLY A 919 45.49 -4.28 -8.28
CA GLY A 919 46.71 -5.07 -8.19
C GLY A 919 47.70 -4.82 -9.33
N ASP A 920 47.31 -4.68 -10.60
CA ASP A 920 48.25 -4.56 -11.73
C ASP A 920 49.00 -3.22 -11.77
N PHE A 921 48.50 -2.21 -11.06
CA PHE A 921 49.27 -1.00 -10.79
C PHE A 921 50.53 -1.30 -9.94
N PHE A 922 50.49 -2.33 -9.08
CA PHE A 922 51.61 -2.82 -8.24
C PHE A 922 52.72 -3.47 -9.06
N SER A 923 52.38 -4.27 -10.09
CA SER A 923 53.36 -5.00 -10.91
C SER A 923 54.08 -4.07 -11.89
N SER A 924 53.34 -3.19 -12.55
CA SER A 924 53.87 -2.23 -13.53
C SER A 924 54.81 -1.18 -12.92
N THR A 925 54.55 -0.69 -11.70
CA THR A 925 55.47 0.23 -11.02
C THR A 925 56.74 -0.47 -10.50
N GLN A 926 56.67 -1.74 -10.08
CA GLN A 926 57.85 -2.53 -9.75
C GLN A 926 58.72 -2.82 -10.98
N GLU A 927 58.13 -3.17 -12.13
CA GLU A 927 58.87 -3.38 -13.37
C GLU A 927 59.53 -2.09 -13.88
N VAL A 928 58.89 -0.93 -13.75
CA VAL A 928 59.48 0.37 -14.12
C VAL A 928 60.62 0.74 -13.17
N ILE A 929 60.49 0.51 -11.86
CA ILE A 929 61.58 0.74 -10.89
C ILE A 929 62.73 -0.25 -11.14
N PHE A 930 62.44 -1.50 -11.49
CA PHE A 930 63.44 -2.51 -11.84
C PHE A 930 64.16 -2.17 -13.15
N ALA A 931 63.43 -1.69 -14.17
CA ALA A 931 63.98 -1.21 -15.44
C ALA A 931 64.84 0.07 -15.26
N ILE A 932 64.41 1.02 -14.43
CA ILE A 932 65.20 2.22 -14.07
C ILE A 932 66.45 1.84 -13.28
N THR A 933 66.37 0.83 -12.40
CA THR A 933 67.52 0.33 -11.63
C THR A 933 68.53 -0.40 -12.52
N ILE A 934 68.09 -1.15 -13.53
CA ILE A 934 68.94 -1.78 -14.55
C ILE A 934 69.60 -0.74 -15.46
N ILE A 935 68.87 0.31 -15.87
CA ILE A 935 69.42 1.41 -16.67
C ILE A 935 70.45 2.23 -15.86
N ALA A 936 70.25 2.38 -14.54
CA ALA A 936 71.21 3.07 -13.67
C ALA A 936 72.48 2.25 -13.33
N THR A 937 72.45 0.92 -13.50
CA THR A 937 73.61 0.04 -13.25
C THR A 937 74.45 -0.27 -14.50
N LEU A 938 73.95 0.00 -15.71
CA LEU A 938 74.72 -0.09 -16.95
C LEU A 938 75.53 1.20 -17.20
N LYS A 939 76.55 1.43 -16.37
CA LYS A 939 77.67 2.31 -16.73
C LYS A 939 78.47 1.67 -17.87
N PHE A 940 78.46 2.29 -19.05
CA PHE A 940 79.47 2.04 -20.08
C PHE A 940 80.87 2.32 -19.49
N PRO A 941 81.85 1.40 -19.62
CA PRO A 941 83.25 1.72 -19.37
C PRO A 941 83.76 2.64 -20.50
N SER A 942 84.68 3.53 -20.09
CA SER A 942 85.37 4.57 -20.90
C SER A 942 85.78 4.19 -22.31
#